data_AF-A0A661X010-F1
#
_entry.id   AF-A0A661X010-F1
#
_cell.length_a   1.000
_cell.length_b   1.000
_cell.length_c   1.000
_cell.angle_alpha   90.00
_cell.angle_beta   90.00
_cell.angle_gamma   90.00
#
_symmetry.space_group_name_H-M   'P 1'
#
loop_
_entity.id
_entity.type
_entity.pdbx_description
1 polymer ?
#
loop_
_entity_poly.entity_id
_entity_poly.type
_entity_poly.pdbx_seq_one_letter_code
_entity_poly.pdbx_strand_id
1 'polypeptide(L)'
;MFVEICDRRRNISGKVTFRTLGGKECPVKGAKVFLLIKDRVEGLESFCPGFLLKEEGEIHSLNVDDSFYEEIPRNPIYYTRTYTKDDGSFKFEEFLDPACKHNYAIIVVFQSPDYFGPNLTYCNCEKTFFVRKDINKTTFPCSPTHSEVDIYIGKKGDKKYDPSLKMPKDFSCIRGNHYIMGSPPNGVDMAQIWCHIMESYELFKDLHCGSEGALKPMKLKICAFSKEFDNSVDEGRGAFYYNGEIHIGPLDSHQGDNDEPMNREWHEFGHYLHDCLYGIPNRAPGDINHFGLANSNSADSFLEGFAEATSLFILRQIKLKGTCCLDAPLPRNGIYEWEGGMSDLENGRFKSDTAVYGYLDSHGNFHRVNRSNIKCVGGELKDAAGHKIIMAASKEELGVAGLLLDLLDSGSWYDEIKNNVVIHGRDDDGFSFSNWRDFFCLLKEKKIQNIKELYDALREKFKDNKSALEKIDKIFIEHGFFQDKDFDGVRDPGEKVGVTYRCKTEYYYKNSGWDHKTLTKIEERKDFPLIPQANILVHLLDKNGNPIESGTLIVEVLSFDGRVNFSYKREAKDGEPFYIFITPNGDEILRIHMKDSKEKPLIVTEDELWTSVMNNNEYVKEHTFKMVEEESLPEIKLLVDSLDFGSLLEGEKKSQLVYFVNSGGGILNVSFTTSKSWIKVEPQEFEGNAGFIKVTVDTEGLSGGMNRGKIIVSGNGGEREIDVSVSVVPKVKKTVIELFIGSTTAYINGEVYTLDASPYIKPPGRTMVPLRFISEGLGATVDYWPKTGKVKEVYIYFKGKKITL
;
A
#
# COMPACT_ATOMS: atom_id res chain seq x y z
N MET A 1 -32.11 -38.35 -62.14
CA MET A 1 -31.28 -38.66 -60.97
C MET A 1 -29.94 -37.98 -61.21
N PHE A 2 -29.76 -36.76 -60.70
CA PHE A 2 -28.48 -36.06 -60.77
C PHE A 2 -27.72 -36.41 -59.49
N VAL A 3 -26.60 -37.10 -59.64
CA VAL A 3 -25.64 -37.31 -58.56
C VAL A 3 -24.64 -36.18 -58.67
N GLU A 4 -24.68 -35.24 -57.73
CA GLU A 4 -23.70 -34.16 -57.64
C GLU A 4 -22.88 -34.38 -56.36
N ILE A 5 -21.56 -34.43 -56.52
CA ILE A 5 -20.62 -34.80 -55.47
C ILE A 5 -20.33 -33.57 -54.61
N CYS A 6 -20.97 -33.47 -53.43
CA CYS A 6 -20.69 -32.43 -52.42
C CYS A 6 -19.36 -32.70 -51.68
N ASP A 7 -18.19 -32.64 -52.34
CA ASP A 7 -16.91 -32.92 -51.66
C ASP A 7 -15.83 -31.86 -51.92
N ARG A 8 -16.21 -30.59 -51.73
CA ARG A 8 -15.23 -29.48 -51.64
C ARG A 8 -14.95 -29.16 -50.19
N ARG A 9 -13.93 -29.84 -49.64
CA ARG A 9 -13.36 -29.53 -48.32
C ARG A 9 -12.39 -28.36 -48.42
N ARG A 10 -12.42 -27.48 -47.42
CA ARG A 10 -11.50 -26.35 -47.29
C ARG A 10 -10.67 -26.47 -46.02
N ASN A 11 -9.45 -25.94 -46.12
CA ASN A 11 -8.57 -25.75 -45.00
C ASN A 11 -8.23 -24.25 -44.91
N ILE A 12 -8.53 -23.64 -43.77
CA ILE A 12 -8.08 -22.27 -43.46
C ILE A 12 -7.12 -22.37 -42.29
N SER A 13 -5.93 -21.81 -42.42
CA SER A 13 -4.98 -21.67 -41.31
C SER A 13 -4.42 -20.26 -41.29
N GLY A 14 -3.59 -19.98 -40.30
CA GLY A 14 -2.79 -18.78 -40.23
C GLY A 14 -2.14 -18.69 -38.87
N LYS A 15 -1.52 -17.55 -38.60
CA LYS A 15 -0.96 -17.22 -37.29
C LYS A 15 -1.60 -15.97 -36.71
N VAL A 16 -1.82 -15.97 -35.40
CA VAL A 16 -2.13 -14.76 -34.65
C VAL A 16 -0.87 -14.27 -33.97
N THR A 17 -0.42 -13.07 -34.32
CA THR A 17 0.75 -12.43 -33.72
C THR A 17 0.45 -11.00 -33.32
N PHE A 18 1.19 -10.48 -32.34
CA PHE A 18 1.18 -9.07 -31.96
C PHE A 18 2.60 -8.51 -31.92
N ARG A 19 2.75 -7.19 -32.06
CA ARG A 19 4.06 -6.52 -31.98
C ARG A 19 4.34 -6.04 -30.56
N THR A 20 5.51 -6.32 -30.01
CA THR A 20 5.94 -5.77 -28.71
C THR A 20 6.49 -4.35 -28.85
N LEU A 21 6.75 -3.70 -27.70
CA LEU A 21 7.46 -2.42 -27.60
C LEU A 21 8.85 -2.44 -28.26
N GLY A 22 9.63 -3.51 -28.03
CA GLY A 22 10.94 -3.69 -28.65
C GLY A 22 10.89 -3.98 -30.15
N GLY A 23 9.69 -4.17 -30.70
CA GLY A 23 9.44 -4.38 -32.12
C GLY A 23 9.53 -5.84 -32.56
N LYS A 24 9.67 -6.79 -31.63
CA LYS A 24 9.57 -8.24 -31.88
C LYS A 24 8.12 -8.64 -32.14
N GLU A 25 7.97 -9.64 -33.01
CA GLU A 25 6.68 -10.24 -33.33
C GLU A 25 6.45 -11.44 -32.43
N CYS A 26 5.31 -11.45 -31.75
CA CYS A 26 5.02 -12.43 -30.72
C CYS A 26 3.74 -13.22 -30.98
N PRO A 27 3.81 -14.56 -30.91
CA PRO A 27 2.63 -15.39 -31.10
C PRO A 27 1.63 -15.23 -29.95
N VAL A 28 0.35 -15.11 -30.29
CA VAL A 28 -0.72 -15.18 -29.31
C VAL A 28 -1.04 -16.66 -29.06
N LYS A 29 -0.61 -17.21 -27.93
CA LYS A 29 -0.83 -18.61 -27.54
C LYS A 29 -2.19 -18.79 -26.84
N GLY A 30 -2.88 -19.87 -27.16
CA GLY A 30 -4.10 -20.32 -26.47
C GLY A 30 -5.36 -19.47 -26.72
N ALA A 31 -5.32 -18.49 -27.62
CA ALA A 31 -6.50 -17.70 -27.96
C ALA A 31 -7.49 -18.52 -28.77
N LYS A 32 -8.79 -18.29 -28.52
CA LYS A 32 -9.87 -18.98 -29.20
C LYS A 32 -10.13 -18.32 -30.55
N VAL A 33 -10.19 -19.11 -31.61
CA VAL A 33 -10.39 -18.62 -32.98
C VAL A 33 -11.66 -19.21 -33.55
N PHE A 34 -12.60 -18.37 -33.95
CA PHE A 34 -13.86 -18.76 -34.60
C PHE A 34 -13.80 -18.47 -36.10
N LEU A 35 -14.43 -19.36 -36.87
CA LEU A 35 -14.69 -19.15 -38.29
C LEU A 35 -16.20 -18.94 -38.50
N LEU A 36 -16.58 -17.77 -39.01
CA LEU A 36 -17.98 -17.41 -39.28
C LEU A 36 -18.22 -17.29 -40.77
N ILE A 37 -19.42 -17.68 -41.20
CA ILE A 37 -19.93 -17.46 -42.55
C ILE A 37 -20.75 -16.16 -42.54
N LYS A 38 -20.40 -15.19 -43.39
CA LYS A 38 -21.08 -13.88 -43.46
C LYS A 38 -22.32 -13.88 -44.37
N ASP A 39 -22.48 -14.89 -45.21
CA ASP A 39 -23.60 -14.99 -46.15
C ASP A 39 -24.79 -15.74 -45.54
N ARG A 40 -26.01 -15.37 -45.95
CA ARG A 40 -27.23 -16.05 -45.54
C ARG A 40 -27.29 -17.43 -46.19
N VAL A 41 -27.25 -18.48 -45.38
CA VAL A 41 -27.33 -19.87 -45.83
C VAL A 41 -28.81 -20.33 -45.78
N GLU A 42 -29.65 -19.84 -46.69
CA GLU A 42 -31.02 -20.38 -46.81
C GLU A 42 -31.06 -21.53 -47.83
N GLY A 43 -31.46 -22.72 -47.39
CA GLY A 43 -31.76 -23.86 -48.26
C GLY A 43 -30.61 -24.82 -48.57
N LEU A 44 -29.35 -24.57 -48.20
CA LEU A 44 -28.24 -25.49 -48.48
C LEU A 44 -28.28 -26.79 -47.65
N GLU A 45 -28.88 -26.75 -46.46
CA GLU A 45 -29.06 -27.91 -45.57
C GLU A 45 -29.89 -29.02 -46.23
N SER A 46 -30.86 -28.65 -47.07
CA SER A 46 -31.69 -29.60 -47.81
C SER A 46 -31.03 -30.14 -49.07
N PHE A 47 -29.93 -29.53 -49.55
CA PHE A 47 -29.21 -29.94 -50.77
C PHE A 47 -27.94 -30.76 -50.51
N CYS A 48 -27.23 -30.59 -49.39
CA CYS A 48 -26.07 -31.42 -49.02
C CYS A 48 -26.19 -31.90 -47.55
N PRO A 49 -26.69 -33.12 -47.31
CA PRO A 49 -26.66 -33.73 -45.97
C PRO A 49 -25.21 -33.85 -45.48
N GLY A 50 -24.87 -33.14 -44.40
CA GLY A 50 -23.50 -33.07 -43.87
C GLY A 50 -22.78 -31.73 -44.08
N PHE A 51 -23.40 -30.75 -44.76
CA PHE A 51 -22.94 -29.36 -44.92
C PHE A 51 -22.58 -28.64 -43.59
N LEU A 52 -22.86 -29.25 -42.44
CA LEU A 52 -22.72 -28.70 -41.08
C LEU A 52 -22.02 -29.65 -40.08
N LEU A 53 -21.00 -30.40 -40.48
CA LEU A 53 -20.19 -31.18 -39.53
C LEU A 53 -18.96 -30.40 -39.05
N LYS A 54 -19.15 -29.49 -38.07
CA LYS A 54 -18.20 -29.22 -36.96
C LYS A 54 -18.74 -28.15 -35.97
N GLU A 55 -19.59 -28.57 -35.03
CA GLU A 55 -20.10 -27.76 -33.90
C GLU A 55 -20.77 -26.43 -34.29
N GLU A 56 -22.10 -26.43 -34.44
CA GLU A 56 -22.88 -25.21 -34.50
C GLU A 56 -23.09 -24.61 -33.10
N GLY A 57 -23.08 -23.28 -33.01
CA GLY A 57 -23.63 -22.57 -31.86
C GLY A 57 -23.79 -21.07 -32.10
N GLU A 58 -24.49 -20.43 -31.18
CA GLU A 58 -24.75 -18.99 -31.25
C GLU A 58 -23.60 -18.17 -30.65
N ILE A 59 -23.13 -17.19 -31.42
CA ILE A 59 -22.07 -16.27 -30.96
C ILE A 59 -22.58 -15.20 -29.98
N HIS A 60 -23.90 -15.05 -29.84
CA HIS A 60 -24.55 -14.11 -28.91
C HIS A 60 -24.14 -14.34 -27.44
N SER A 61 -23.62 -15.52 -27.12
CA SER A 61 -23.03 -15.84 -25.80
C SER A 61 -21.69 -15.15 -25.50
N LEU A 62 -21.04 -14.51 -26.48
CA LEU A 62 -19.72 -13.89 -26.31
C LEU A 62 -19.74 -12.50 -25.65
N ASN A 63 -20.92 -11.91 -25.42
CA ASN A 63 -21.08 -10.57 -24.82
C ASN A 63 -20.13 -9.51 -25.44
N VAL A 64 -20.29 -9.23 -26.73
CA VAL A 64 -19.44 -8.32 -27.52
C VAL A 64 -20.22 -7.07 -27.93
N ASP A 65 -19.54 -5.93 -28.16
CA ASP A 65 -20.21 -4.68 -28.57
C ASP A 65 -20.97 -4.80 -29.89
N ASP A 66 -22.06 -4.04 -30.05
CA ASP A 66 -22.91 -4.05 -31.25
C ASP A 66 -22.15 -3.76 -32.55
N SER A 67 -21.07 -2.96 -32.49
CA SER A 67 -20.21 -2.70 -33.66
C SER A 67 -19.56 -3.97 -34.22
N PHE A 68 -19.48 -5.05 -33.43
CA PHE A 68 -19.09 -6.37 -33.88
C PHE A 68 -20.03 -6.90 -34.98
N TYR A 69 -21.34 -6.77 -34.76
CA TYR A 69 -22.38 -7.30 -35.64
C TYR A 69 -22.58 -6.44 -36.89
N GLU A 70 -21.93 -5.27 -36.97
CA GLU A 70 -21.88 -4.52 -38.22
C GLU A 70 -21.26 -5.40 -39.33
N GLU A 71 -22.03 -5.56 -40.41
CA GLU A 71 -21.70 -6.40 -41.58
C GLU A 71 -21.70 -7.93 -41.32
N ILE A 72 -22.25 -8.38 -40.18
CA ILE A 72 -22.55 -9.78 -39.91
C ILE A 72 -24.08 -9.94 -39.82
N PRO A 73 -24.68 -11.05 -40.31
CA PRO A 73 -26.10 -11.31 -40.13
C PRO A 73 -26.54 -11.24 -38.66
N ARG A 74 -27.79 -10.81 -38.38
CA ARG A 74 -28.31 -10.60 -37.01
C ARG A 74 -28.22 -11.84 -36.10
N ASN A 75 -28.22 -13.05 -36.66
CA ASN A 75 -28.00 -14.30 -35.94
C ASN A 75 -26.84 -15.06 -36.60
N PRO A 76 -25.59 -14.71 -36.28
CA PRO A 76 -24.45 -15.42 -36.83
C PRO A 76 -24.33 -16.77 -36.14
N ILE A 77 -24.39 -17.84 -36.92
CA ILE A 77 -24.00 -19.17 -36.48
C ILE A 77 -22.48 -19.25 -36.70
N TYR A 78 -21.71 -19.51 -35.65
CA TYR A 78 -20.30 -19.86 -35.87
C TYR A 78 -20.26 -21.26 -36.48
N TYR A 79 -19.41 -21.42 -37.48
CA TYR A 79 -19.39 -22.66 -38.27
C TYR A 79 -18.42 -23.69 -37.69
N THR A 80 -17.31 -23.24 -37.06
CA THR A 80 -16.41 -24.06 -36.25
C THR A 80 -15.47 -23.17 -35.42
N ARG A 81 -14.71 -23.77 -34.50
CA ARG A 81 -13.72 -23.09 -33.65
C ARG A 81 -12.43 -23.91 -33.51
N THR A 82 -11.34 -23.25 -33.19
CA THR A 82 -10.04 -23.83 -32.82
C THR A 82 -9.37 -22.95 -31.78
N TYR A 83 -8.19 -23.35 -31.29
CA TYR A 83 -7.32 -22.52 -30.46
C TYR A 83 -5.98 -22.30 -31.17
N THR A 84 -5.31 -21.18 -30.89
CA THR A 84 -3.95 -20.96 -31.34
C THR A 84 -2.97 -21.85 -30.56
N LYS A 85 -1.99 -22.40 -31.26
CA LYS A 85 -0.86 -23.15 -30.68
C LYS A 85 0.19 -22.20 -30.10
N ASP A 86 1.25 -22.78 -29.53
CA ASP A 86 2.38 -22.04 -28.94
C ASP A 86 3.07 -21.09 -29.92
N ASP A 87 3.08 -21.42 -31.22
CA ASP A 87 3.64 -20.57 -32.28
C ASP A 87 2.60 -19.61 -32.89
N GLY A 88 1.45 -19.47 -32.24
CA GLY A 88 0.32 -18.63 -32.67
C GLY A 88 -0.49 -19.23 -33.81
N SER A 89 -0.12 -20.41 -34.32
CA SER A 89 -0.80 -21.01 -35.47
C SER A 89 -2.18 -21.55 -35.09
N PHE A 90 -3.14 -21.37 -35.99
CA PHE A 90 -4.47 -21.97 -35.91
C PHE A 90 -4.80 -22.66 -37.24
N LYS A 91 -5.69 -23.65 -37.20
CA LYS A 91 -6.14 -24.36 -38.40
C LYS A 91 -7.57 -24.87 -38.26
N PHE A 92 -8.37 -24.55 -39.25
CA PHE A 92 -9.69 -25.12 -39.52
C PHE A 92 -9.51 -26.15 -40.65
N GLU A 93 -9.71 -27.43 -40.32
CA GLU A 93 -9.50 -28.53 -41.26
C GLU A 93 -10.80 -29.16 -41.74
N GLU A 94 -10.78 -29.52 -43.02
CA GLU A 94 -11.71 -30.43 -43.68
C GLU A 94 -13.17 -30.00 -43.64
N PHE A 95 -13.42 -28.71 -43.68
CA PHE A 95 -14.77 -28.20 -43.57
C PHE A 95 -15.43 -28.00 -44.95
N LEU A 96 -16.75 -28.21 -45.02
CA LEU A 96 -17.49 -28.28 -46.28
C LEU A 96 -17.93 -26.89 -46.76
N ASP A 97 -17.47 -26.49 -47.96
CA ASP A 97 -17.90 -25.27 -48.66
C ASP A 97 -18.24 -25.60 -50.12
N PRO A 98 -19.45 -26.11 -50.40
CA PRO A 98 -19.86 -26.65 -51.69
C PRO A 98 -19.91 -25.58 -52.79
N ALA A 99 -20.15 -24.31 -52.43
CA ALA A 99 -20.28 -23.22 -53.40
C ALA A 99 -18.98 -22.44 -53.60
N CYS A 100 -18.03 -22.45 -52.64
CA CYS A 100 -16.83 -21.61 -52.63
C CYS A 100 -17.14 -20.10 -52.84
N LYS A 101 -18.37 -19.69 -52.54
CA LYS A 101 -18.93 -18.36 -52.79
C LYS A 101 -19.27 -17.64 -51.48
N HIS A 102 -18.73 -18.13 -50.37
CA HIS A 102 -19.00 -17.59 -49.05
C HIS A 102 -17.90 -16.61 -48.65
N ASN A 103 -18.32 -15.46 -48.14
CA ASN A 103 -17.49 -14.56 -47.35
C ASN A 103 -17.37 -15.15 -45.94
N TYR A 104 -16.18 -15.11 -45.37
CA TYR A 104 -15.93 -15.55 -44.00
C TYR A 104 -15.47 -14.40 -43.11
N ALA A 105 -15.58 -14.57 -41.81
CA ALA A 105 -14.87 -13.78 -40.82
C ALA A 105 -14.11 -14.72 -39.88
N ILE A 106 -12.81 -14.45 -39.69
CA ILE A 106 -12.04 -15.05 -38.60
C ILE A 106 -12.12 -14.10 -37.42
N ILE A 107 -12.49 -14.64 -36.27
CA ILE A 107 -12.57 -13.88 -35.01
C ILE A 107 -11.63 -14.53 -34.01
N VAL A 108 -10.71 -13.76 -33.48
CA VAL A 108 -9.87 -14.18 -32.36
C VAL A 108 -10.46 -13.57 -31.10
N VAL A 109 -10.85 -14.42 -30.17
CA VAL A 109 -11.37 -14.06 -28.86
C VAL A 109 -10.31 -14.39 -27.82
N PHE A 110 -9.99 -13.40 -26.98
CA PHE A 110 -8.98 -13.53 -25.94
C PHE A 110 -9.61 -14.22 -24.73
N GLN A 111 -9.79 -15.52 -24.89
CA GLN A 111 -10.46 -16.43 -23.95
C GLN A 111 -9.57 -17.60 -23.60
N SER A 112 -9.46 -17.92 -22.31
CA SER A 112 -8.80 -19.13 -21.83
C SER A 112 -9.88 -20.19 -21.61
N PRO A 113 -9.80 -21.37 -22.27
CA PRO A 113 -10.88 -22.35 -22.25
C PRO A 113 -11.05 -23.12 -20.94
N ASP A 114 -9.98 -23.28 -20.15
CA ASP A 114 -9.95 -24.39 -19.17
C ASP A 114 -9.85 -23.96 -17.70
N TYR A 115 -9.44 -22.74 -17.38
CA TYR A 115 -9.07 -22.41 -15.99
C TYR A 115 -9.50 -21.02 -15.47
N PHE A 116 -9.61 -20.03 -16.35
CA PHE A 116 -10.06 -18.71 -15.97
C PHE A 116 -11.56 -18.57 -16.24
N GLY A 117 -12.25 -17.73 -15.46
CA GLY A 117 -13.59 -17.28 -15.84
C GLY A 117 -13.54 -16.50 -17.15
N PRO A 118 -14.64 -15.88 -17.59
CA PRO A 118 -14.69 -15.26 -18.90
C PRO A 118 -13.67 -14.11 -19.01
N ASN A 119 -12.54 -14.41 -19.66
CA ASN A 119 -11.81 -13.61 -20.65
C ASN A 119 -11.28 -12.24 -20.22
N LEU A 120 -10.34 -11.75 -21.01
CA LEU A 120 -10.05 -10.32 -21.02
C LEU A 120 -11.31 -9.59 -21.50
N THR A 121 -11.95 -8.90 -20.58
CA THR A 121 -13.06 -7.99 -20.82
C THR A 121 -12.56 -6.56 -20.94
N TYR A 122 -13.28 -5.74 -21.67
CA TYR A 122 -12.95 -4.35 -21.92
C TYR A 122 -14.16 -3.47 -21.60
N CYS A 123 -13.93 -2.21 -21.21
CA CYS A 123 -14.95 -1.17 -20.93
C CYS A 123 -16.07 -1.63 -19.97
N ASN A 124 -16.11 -1.06 -18.75
CA ASN A 124 -17.07 -1.40 -17.68
C ASN A 124 -17.04 -2.88 -17.25
N CYS A 125 -15.98 -3.63 -17.58
CA CYS A 125 -15.84 -5.05 -17.27
C CYS A 125 -16.96 -5.97 -17.77
N GLU A 126 -17.75 -5.58 -18.77
CA GLU A 126 -18.87 -6.39 -19.26
C GLU A 126 -18.53 -7.12 -20.56
N LYS A 127 -17.87 -6.43 -21.50
CA LYS A 127 -17.77 -6.90 -22.88
C LYS A 127 -16.47 -7.67 -23.14
N THR A 128 -16.51 -8.73 -23.93
CA THR A 128 -15.34 -9.57 -24.26
C THR A 128 -14.48 -8.97 -25.36
N PHE A 129 -13.16 -8.96 -25.19
CA PHE A 129 -12.23 -8.50 -26.23
C PHE A 129 -12.06 -9.51 -27.38
N PHE A 130 -12.05 -9.00 -28.62
CA PHE A 130 -11.77 -9.78 -29.82
C PHE A 130 -11.16 -8.93 -30.95
N VAL A 131 -10.52 -9.60 -31.91
CA VAL A 131 -10.14 -9.02 -33.20
C VAL A 131 -10.78 -9.79 -34.36
N ARG A 132 -11.21 -9.08 -35.41
CA ARG A 132 -11.91 -9.67 -36.57
C ARG A 132 -11.16 -9.38 -37.87
N LYS A 133 -10.97 -10.43 -38.68
CA LYS A 133 -10.45 -10.33 -40.05
C LYS A 133 -11.48 -10.91 -41.02
N ASP A 134 -11.95 -10.08 -41.95
CA ASP A 134 -12.86 -10.49 -43.01
C ASP A 134 -12.11 -11.17 -44.17
N ILE A 135 -12.69 -12.22 -44.73
CA ILE A 135 -12.20 -12.95 -45.90
C ILE A 135 -13.27 -12.86 -47.00
N ASN A 136 -12.95 -12.16 -48.08
CA ASN A 136 -13.89 -11.90 -49.17
C ASN A 136 -13.85 -12.98 -50.27
N LYS A 137 -15.01 -13.23 -50.88
CA LYS A 137 -15.27 -14.17 -52.00
C LYS A 137 -14.24 -14.13 -53.15
N THR A 138 -13.61 -12.99 -53.38
CA THR A 138 -12.72 -12.74 -54.53
C THR A 138 -11.24 -12.97 -54.26
N THR A 139 -10.84 -13.34 -53.05
CA THR A 139 -9.40 -13.40 -52.73
C THR A 139 -8.67 -14.63 -53.30
N PHE A 140 -9.28 -15.81 -53.50
CA PHE A 140 -8.59 -16.98 -54.10
C PHE A 140 -9.54 -18.01 -54.76
N PRO A 141 -9.10 -18.77 -55.80
CA PRO A 141 -9.96 -19.63 -56.62
C PRO A 141 -10.26 -21.03 -56.03
N CYS A 142 -11.36 -21.63 -56.50
CA CYS A 142 -12.00 -22.88 -56.05
C CYS A 142 -11.27 -24.19 -56.45
N SER A 143 -9.98 -24.33 -56.13
CA SER A 143 -9.30 -25.65 -56.11
C SER A 143 -9.22 -26.16 -54.66
N PRO A 144 -8.95 -27.45 -54.36
CA PRO A 144 -8.66 -27.90 -52.99
C PRO A 144 -7.37 -27.24 -52.51
N THR A 145 -7.47 -25.99 -52.05
CA THR A 145 -6.35 -25.17 -51.64
C THR A 145 -6.47 -24.83 -50.18
N HIS A 146 -5.33 -24.93 -49.52
CA HIS A 146 -5.07 -24.40 -48.20
C HIS A 146 -4.99 -22.88 -48.30
N SER A 147 -5.79 -22.18 -47.52
CA SER A 147 -5.74 -20.72 -47.40
C SER A 147 -5.02 -20.35 -46.11
N GLU A 148 -3.95 -19.56 -46.22
CA GLU A 148 -3.21 -19.02 -45.08
C GLU A 148 -3.62 -17.55 -44.85
N VAL A 149 -4.12 -17.23 -43.66
CA VAL A 149 -4.67 -15.94 -43.26
C VAL A 149 -4.07 -15.54 -41.91
N ASP A 150 -2.98 -14.81 -41.97
CA ASP A 150 -2.34 -14.27 -40.77
C ASP A 150 -3.11 -13.08 -40.19
N ILE A 151 -3.13 -13.01 -38.87
CA ILE A 151 -3.71 -11.91 -38.09
C ILE A 151 -2.57 -11.25 -37.32
N TYR A 152 -2.20 -10.05 -37.75
CA TYR A 152 -1.14 -9.27 -37.13
C TYR A 152 -1.72 -8.06 -36.39
N ILE A 153 -1.57 -8.06 -35.07
CA ILE A 153 -2.03 -7.00 -34.17
C ILE A 153 -0.86 -6.05 -33.94
N GLY A 154 -0.84 -4.92 -34.67
CA GLY A 154 0.21 -3.92 -34.61
C GLY A 154 -0.33 -2.49 -34.70
N LYS A 155 0.56 -1.50 -34.55
CA LYS A 155 0.18 -0.09 -34.63
C LYS A 155 0.14 0.38 -36.09
N LYS A 156 -0.71 1.37 -36.38
CA LYS A 156 -0.78 2.01 -37.70
C LYS A 156 0.59 2.60 -38.05
N GLY A 157 1.19 2.15 -39.15
CA GLY A 157 2.55 2.52 -39.56
C GLY A 157 3.56 1.35 -39.49
N ASP A 158 3.21 0.23 -38.86
CA ASP A 158 4.01 -0.99 -38.94
C ASP A 158 4.02 -1.54 -40.38
N LYS A 159 5.15 -2.12 -40.81
CA LYS A 159 5.27 -2.72 -42.16
C LYS A 159 4.25 -3.82 -42.44
N LYS A 160 3.84 -4.56 -41.41
CA LYS A 160 2.84 -5.64 -41.46
C LYS A 160 1.46 -5.21 -40.94
N TYR A 161 1.27 -3.92 -40.64
CA TYR A 161 -0.02 -3.40 -40.20
C TYR A 161 -1.09 -3.73 -41.23
N ASP A 162 -2.13 -4.43 -40.78
CA ASP A 162 -3.26 -4.81 -41.62
C ASP A 162 -4.41 -3.82 -41.39
N PRO A 163 -4.62 -2.85 -42.29
CA PRO A 163 -5.67 -1.85 -42.12
C PRO A 163 -7.08 -2.45 -42.21
N SER A 164 -7.21 -3.71 -42.61
CA SER A 164 -8.49 -4.40 -42.67
C SER A 164 -8.82 -5.17 -41.39
N LEU A 165 -7.93 -5.19 -40.40
CA LEU A 165 -8.23 -5.77 -39.08
C LEU A 165 -9.26 -4.87 -38.38
N LYS A 166 -10.35 -5.47 -37.92
CA LYS A 166 -11.46 -4.76 -37.27
C LYS A 166 -11.46 -5.05 -35.76
N MET A 167 -11.74 -4.00 -34.99
CA MET A 167 -11.88 -4.00 -33.53
C MET A 167 -13.18 -3.28 -33.14
N PRO A 168 -13.75 -3.52 -31.95
CA PRO A 168 -14.89 -2.75 -31.44
C PRO A 168 -14.66 -1.24 -31.50
N LYS A 169 -15.67 -0.47 -31.90
CA LYS A 169 -15.57 1.00 -32.02
C LYS A 169 -15.48 1.71 -30.65
N ASP A 170 -15.98 1.05 -29.61
CA ASP A 170 -16.01 1.54 -28.23
C ASP A 170 -14.69 1.34 -27.48
N PHE A 171 -13.61 0.94 -28.16
CA PHE A 171 -12.22 1.09 -27.66
C PHE A 171 -11.86 2.53 -27.21
N SER A 172 -12.72 3.51 -27.54
CA SER A 172 -12.63 4.92 -27.16
C SER A 172 -13.53 5.29 -25.97
N CYS A 173 -13.88 4.36 -25.08
CA CYS A 173 -14.86 4.53 -24.00
C CYS A 173 -14.60 5.67 -22.99
N ILE A 174 -13.49 6.42 -23.12
CA ILE A 174 -13.24 7.69 -22.44
C ILE A 174 -14.09 8.79 -23.13
N ARG A 175 -15.37 8.89 -22.75
CA ARG A 175 -16.19 10.06 -23.08
C ARG A 175 -15.90 11.18 -22.07
N GLY A 176 -14.88 11.98 -22.33
CA GLY A 176 -14.56 13.16 -21.51
C GLY A 176 -13.34 13.89 -22.03
N ASN A 177 -13.27 15.20 -21.79
CA ASN A 177 -12.21 16.10 -22.28
C ASN A 177 -10.87 15.95 -21.53
N HIS A 178 -10.61 14.83 -20.86
CA HIS A 178 -9.42 14.63 -20.03
C HIS A 178 -8.50 13.66 -20.74
N TYR A 179 -7.74 14.25 -21.66
CA TYR A 179 -6.70 13.62 -22.45
C TYR A 179 -5.40 14.29 -22.05
N ILE A 180 -4.75 13.78 -21.01
CA ILE A 180 -3.44 14.23 -20.59
C ILE A 180 -2.48 13.07 -20.82
N MET A 181 -1.94 13.04 -22.04
CA MET A 181 -0.83 12.21 -22.58
C MET A 181 -1.21 10.83 -23.15
N GLY A 182 -0.56 10.44 -24.26
CA GLY A 182 -0.67 9.10 -24.88
C GLY A 182 -1.82 8.91 -25.87
N SER A 183 -1.75 7.98 -26.82
CA SER A 183 -2.82 7.69 -27.81
C SER A 183 -3.96 6.90 -27.15
N PRO A 184 -5.18 6.82 -27.72
CA PRO A 184 -6.16 5.85 -27.20
C PRO A 184 -5.54 4.43 -27.23
N PRO A 185 -5.82 3.60 -26.20
CA PRO A 185 -5.34 2.23 -26.17
C PRO A 185 -5.79 1.48 -27.42
N ASN A 186 -4.90 0.63 -27.93
CA ASN A 186 -5.09 -0.11 -29.17
C ASN A 186 -4.98 -1.62 -28.89
N GLY A 187 -5.30 -2.45 -29.87
CA GLY A 187 -5.28 -3.90 -29.65
C GLY A 187 -3.90 -4.50 -29.31
N VAL A 188 -2.82 -3.76 -29.50
CA VAL A 188 -1.47 -4.18 -29.08
C VAL A 188 -1.34 -4.13 -27.56
N ASP A 189 -1.86 -3.08 -26.90
CA ASP A 189 -1.85 -2.95 -25.43
C ASP A 189 -2.58 -4.13 -24.78
N MET A 190 -3.77 -4.46 -25.32
CA MET A 190 -4.59 -5.59 -24.88
C MET A 190 -3.92 -6.96 -25.09
N ALA A 191 -3.31 -7.17 -26.26
CA ALA A 191 -2.62 -8.42 -26.57
C ALA A 191 -1.42 -8.62 -25.63
N GLN A 192 -0.77 -7.54 -25.20
CA GLN A 192 0.30 -7.58 -24.20
C GLN A 192 -0.22 -7.97 -22.81
N ILE A 193 -1.29 -7.32 -22.32
CA ILE A 193 -1.93 -7.67 -21.03
C ILE A 193 -2.31 -9.17 -21.02
N TRP A 194 -2.93 -9.65 -22.10
CA TRP A 194 -3.24 -11.06 -22.26
C TRP A 194 -1.99 -11.94 -22.15
N CYS A 195 -0.92 -11.60 -22.88
CA CYS A 195 0.34 -12.33 -22.86
C CYS A 195 0.94 -12.38 -21.44
N HIS A 196 0.93 -11.25 -20.73
CA HIS A 196 1.45 -11.08 -19.39
C HIS A 196 0.70 -11.94 -18.35
N ILE A 197 -0.63 -11.88 -18.35
CA ILE A 197 -1.47 -12.69 -17.45
C ILE A 197 -1.32 -14.18 -17.73
N MET A 198 -1.28 -14.57 -19.01
CA MET A 198 -1.10 -15.97 -19.39
C MET A 198 0.28 -16.52 -19.01
N GLU A 199 1.36 -15.75 -19.18
CA GLU A 199 2.70 -16.17 -18.73
C GLU A 199 2.78 -16.28 -17.20
N SER A 200 2.16 -15.34 -16.49
CA SER A 200 2.07 -15.37 -15.02
C SER A 200 1.35 -16.63 -14.55
N TYR A 201 0.23 -16.96 -15.18
CA TYR A 201 -0.49 -18.19 -14.88
C TYR A 201 0.32 -19.45 -15.15
N GLU A 202 0.92 -19.54 -16.34
CA GLU A 202 1.71 -20.70 -16.76
C GLU A 202 2.89 -20.96 -15.82
N LEU A 203 3.41 -19.93 -15.15
CA LEU A 203 4.44 -20.06 -14.14
C LEU A 203 3.96 -20.78 -12.87
N PHE A 204 2.73 -20.53 -12.43
CA PHE A 204 2.19 -21.04 -11.17
C PHE A 204 1.21 -22.21 -11.31
N LYS A 205 0.67 -22.49 -12.51
CA LYS A 205 -0.36 -23.53 -12.72
C LYS A 205 0.07 -24.94 -12.27
N ASP A 206 1.36 -25.24 -12.40
CA ASP A 206 1.94 -26.54 -12.05
C ASP A 206 2.53 -26.53 -10.63
N LEU A 207 2.30 -25.49 -9.84
CA LEU A 207 2.69 -25.45 -8.43
C LEU A 207 1.86 -26.49 -7.65
N HIS A 208 2.55 -27.45 -7.04
CA HIS A 208 1.94 -28.50 -6.23
C HIS A 208 2.59 -28.51 -4.85
N CYS A 209 1.76 -28.61 -3.81
CA CYS A 209 2.20 -28.75 -2.41
C CYS A 209 1.76 -30.13 -1.92
N GLY A 210 2.67 -31.09 -1.96
CA GLY A 210 2.34 -32.50 -1.77
C GLY A 210 1.53 -33.06 -2.94
N SER A 211 0.40 -33.71 -2.64
CA SER A 211 -0.51 -34.30 -3.65
C SER A 211 -1.58 -33.33 -4.17
N GLU A 212 -1.66 -32.11 -3.64
CA GLU A 212 -2.66 -31.11 -4.01
C GLU A 212 -2.05 -30.02 -4.90
N GLY A 213 -2.81 -29.60 -5.92
CA GLY A 213 -2.52 -28.36 -6.64
C GLY A 213 -2.51 -27.19 -5.67
N ALA A 214 -1.49 -26.34 -5.75
CA ALA A 214 -1.33 -25.21 -4.84
C ALA A 214 -2.39 -24.13 -5.08
N LEU A 215 -2.73 -23.89 -6.35
CA LEU A 215 -3.75 -22.92 -6.73
C LEU A 215 -5.13 -23.54 -6.65
N LYS A 216 -5.98 -23.01 -5.76
CA LYS A 216 -7.42 -23.29 -5.85
C LYS A 216 -7.95 -22.60 -7.12
N PRO A 217 -8.67 -23.30 -8.02
CA PRO A 217 -9.18 -22.69 -9.25
C PRO A 217 -10.23 -21.64 -8.90
N MET A 218 -9.79 -20.38 -8.93
CA MET A 218 -10.65 -19.20 -8.84
C MET A 218 -10.77 -18.59 -10.24
N LYS A 219 -11.98 -18.24 -10.62
CA LYS A 219 -12.23 -17.53 -11.87
C LYS A 219 -11.53 -16.17 -11.79
N LEU A 220 -10.54 -15.95 -12.65
CA LEU A 220 -9.96 -14.64 -12.88
C LEU A 220 -10.66 -14.00 -14.09
N LYS A 221 -11.08 -12.75 -13.94
CA LYS A 221 -11.58 -11.89 -15.00
C LYS A 221 -10.68 -10.66 -15.06
N ILE A 222 -10.30 -10.24 -16.26
CA ILE A 222 -9.46 -9.05 -16.44
C ILE A 222 -10.33 -7.98 -17.08
N CYS A 223 -10.45 -6.82 -16.45
CA CYS A 223 -11.22 -5.66 -16.88
C CYS A 223 -10.24 -4.58 -17.32
N ALA A 224 -9.84 -4.60 -18.59
CA ALA A 224 -8.95 -3.56 -19.11
C ALA A 224 -9.75 -2.32 -19.53
N PHE A 225 -9.25 -1.14 -19.19
CA PHE A 225 -9.82 0.16 -19.55
C PHE A 225 -11.25 0.35 -18.99
N SER A 226 -11.47 -0.06 -17.72
CA SER A 226 -12.77 0.04 -17.04
C SER A 226 -13.14 1.49 -16.68
N LYS A 227 -14.43 1.85 -16.66
CA LYS A 227 -14.93 3.17 -16.20
C LYS A 227 -14.99 3.32 -14.69
N GLU A 228 -14.82 2.25 -13.91
CA GLU A 228 -14.94 2.33 -12.45
C GLU A 228 -13.93 3.33 -11.83
N PHE A 229 -12.88 3.68 -12.57
CA PHE A 229 -11.91 4.73 -12.23
C PHE A 229 -12.46 6.18 -12.34
N ASP A 230 -13.54 6.43 -13.08
CA ASP A 230 -14.02 7.78 -13.45
C ASP A 230 -14.71 8.54 -12.29
N ASN A 231 -14.95 7.91 -11.14
CA ASN A 231 -15.78 8.50 -10.08
C ASN A 231 -15.09 8.75 -8.74
N SER A 232 -13.80 8.41 -8.55
CA SER A 232 -13.20 8.57 -7.20
C SER A 232 -11.68 8.73 -7.08
N VAL A 233 -10.88 8.61 -8.14
CA VAL A 233 -9.42 8.88 -8.06
C VAL A 233 -8.92 9.37 -9.43
N ASP A 234 -7.90 10.22 -9.45
CA ASP A 234 -7.26 10.86 -10.62
C ASP A 234 -7.57 10.24 -12.01
N GLU A 235 -8.37 10.96 -12.80
CA GLU A 235 -8.41 10.98 -14.28
C GLU A 235 -8.01 9.70 -15.06
N GLY A 236 -8.46 8.50 -14.64
CA GLY A 236 -8.19 7.24 -15.36
C GLY A 236 -6.84 6.57 -15.08
N ARG A 237 -6.21 6.87 -13.94
CA ARG A 237 -5.02 6.18 -13.40
C ARG A 237 -5.44 5.19 -12.31
N GLY A 238 -4.87 3.98 -12.30
CA GLY A 238 -5.10 2.96 -11.27
C GLY A 238 -5.27 1.54 -11.81
N ALA A 239 -4.73 0.57 -11.08
CA ALA A 239 -4.98 -0.85 -11.26
C ALA A 239 -5.36 -1.40 -9.88
N PHE A 240 -6.33 -2.32 -9.83
CA PHE A 240 -6.74 -2.93 -8.57
C PHE A 240 -7.27 -4.34 -8.80
N TYR A 241 -7.21 -5.15 -7.76
CA TYR A 241 -7.75 -6.50 -7.73
C TYR A 241 -8.89 -6.58 -6.71
N TYR A 242 -10.06 -7.05 -7.16
CA TYR A 242 -11.21 -7.25 -6.30
C TYR A 242 -11.99 -8.51 -6.71
N ASN A 243 -12.15 -9.44 -5.76
CA ASN A 243 -13.05 -10.60 -5.89
C ASN A 243 -12.87 -11.42 -7.19
N GLY A 244 -11.63 -11.73 -7.57
CA GLY A 244 -11.33 -12.46 -8.80
C GLY A 244 -11.37 -11.61 -10.06
N GLU A 245 -11.48 -10.28 -9.95
CA GLU A 245 -11.41 -9.34 -11.07
C GLU A 245 -10.17 -8.43 -10.94
N ILE A 246 -9.37 -8.32 -12.00
CA ILE A 246 -8.28 -7.33 -12.09
C ILE A 246 -8.76 -6.20 -12.98
N HIS A 247 -8.83 -4.98 -12.45
CA HIS A 247 -9.17 -3.79 -13.21
C HIS A 247 -7.91 -3.01 -13.55
N ILE A 248 -7.78 -2.59 -14.80
CA ILE A 248 -6.63 -1.84 -15.30
C ILE A 248 -7.13 -0.55 -15.92
N GLY A 249 -6.65 0.58 -15.41
CA GLY A 249 -6.97 1.91 -15.89
C GLY A 249 -6.34 2.21 -17.26
N PRO A 250 -6.89 3.19 -18.00
CA PRO A 250 -6.40 3.52 -19.33
C PRO A 250 -4.99 4.08 -19.42
N LEU A 251 -4.47 4.70 -18.36
CA LEU A 251 -3.12 5.25 -18.26
C LEU A 251 -2.14 4.29 -17.57
N ASP A 252 -2.53 3.05 -17.31
CA ASP A 252 -1.75 2.14 -16.47
C ASP A 252 -1.09 1.00 -17.25
N SER A 253 -1.41 0.87 -18.54
CA SER A 253 -0.93 -0.19 -19.43
C SER A 253 -0.58 0.32 -20.83
N HIS A 254 -0.48 1.65 -21.01
CA HIS A 254 -0.36 2.26 -22.32
C HIS A 254 1.07 2.16 -22.87
N GLN A 255 1.23 1.57 -24.06
CA GLN A 255 2.51 1.32 -24.74
C GLN A 255 3.24 2.57 -25.29
N GLY A 256 2.91 3.77 -24.84
CA GLY A 256 3.49 5.02 -25.38
C GLY A 256 4.08 5.95 -24.35
N ASP A 257 3.98 5.62 -23.06
CA ASP A 257 4.58 6.41 -21.99
C ASP A 257 5.87 5.74 -21.49
N ASN A 258 6.93 6.52 -21.31
CA ASN A 258 8.18 6.03 -20.72
C ASN A 258 8.12 6.03 -19.19
N ASP A 259 7.13 6.69 -18.60
CA ASP A 259 6.96 6.93 -17.16
C ASP A 259 5.91 5.99 -16.52
N GLU A 260 5.23 5.14 -17.31
CA GLU A 260 4.18 4.23 -16.82
C GLU A 260 4.69 2.78 -16.69
N PRO A 261 4.48 2.09 -15.55
CA PRO A 261 5.12 0.81 -15.26
C PRO A 261 4.49 -0.38 -16.03
N MET A 262 5.34 -1.25 -16.59
CA MET A 262 4.96 -2.44 -17.36
C MET A 262 4.46 -3.65 -16.52
N ASN A 263 4.33 -3.51 -15.19
CA ASN A 263 4.08 -4.64 -14.27
C ASN A 263 2.82 -4.51 -13.40
N ARG A 264 1.94 -3.51 -13.60
CA ARG A 264 0.74 -3.36 -12.76
C ARG A 264 -0.15 -4.61 -12.83
N GLU A 265 -0.34 -5.17 -14.01
CA GLU A 265 -1.06 -6.43 -14.18
C GLU A 265 -0.42 -7.62 -13.45
N TRP A 266 0.90 -7.63 -13.25
CA TRP A 266 1.59 -8.67 -12.47
C TRP A 266 1.50 -8.43 -10.97
N HIS A 267 1.49 -7.17 -10.53
CA HIS A 267 1.21 -6.79 -9.15
C HIS A 267 -0.20 -7.23 -8.77
N GLU A 268 -1.21 -6.86 -9.55
CA GLU A 268 -2.60 -7.29 -9.31
C GLU A 268 -2.77 -8.81 -9.41
N PHE A 269 -2.02 -9.46 -10.32
CA PHE A 269 -1.94 -10.92 -10.35
C PHE A 269 -1.35 -11.51 -9.06
N GLY A 270 -0.45 -10.79 -8.39
CA GLY A 270 0.05 -11.14 -7.05
C GLY A 270 -1.07 -11.22 -6.02
N HIS A 271 -2.01 -10.27 -5.99
CA HIS A 271 -3.18 -10.37 -5.12
C HIS A 271 -4.11 -11.53 -5.47
N TYR A 272 -4.31 -11.80 -6.77
CA TYR A 272 -5.02 -13.01 -7.20
C TYR A 272 -4.31 -14.29 -6.76
N LEU A 273 -2.98 -14.36 -6.92
CA LEU A 273 -2.18 -15.51 -6.51
C LEU A 273 -2.29 -15.73 -5.00
N HIS A 274 -2.26 -14.66 -4.21
CA HIS A 274 -2.51 -14.72 -2.77
C HIS A 274 -3.87 -15.38 -2.50
N ASP A 275 -4.96 -14.89 -3.09
CA ASP A 275 -6.29 -15.50 -2.91
C ASP A 275 -6.37 -16.96 -3.34
N CYS A 276 -5.65 -17.35 -4.40
CA CYS A 276 -5.58 -18.75 -4.84
C CYS A 276 -4.89 -19.67 -3.81
N LEU A 277 -3.89 -19.17 -3.09
CA LEU A 277 -3.15 -19.93 -2.09
C LEU A 277 -3.94 -20.07 -0.78
N TYR A 278 -4.67 -19.03 -0.38
CA TYR A 278 -5.30 -18.95 0.95
C TYR A 278 -6.83 -19.09 0.94
N GLY A 279 -7.45 -19.00 -0.24
CA GLY A 279 -8.85 -18.64 -0.41
C GLY A 279 -9.02 -17.11 -0.36
N ILE A 280 -10.11 -16.59 -0.95
CA ILE A 280 -10.50 -15.18 -0.76
C ILE A 280 -10.59 -14.97 0.76
N PRO A 281 -9.74 -14.13 1.39
CA PRO A 281 -10.00 -13.66 2.75
C PRO A 281 -11.42 -13.12 2.77
N ASN A 282 -12.10 -13.09 3.91
CA ASN A 282 -13.43 -12.46 3.98
C ASN A 282 -13.23 -10.94 3.79
N ARG A 283 -12.99 -10.52 2.55
CA ARG A 283 -12.66 -9.16 2.16
C ARG A 283 -13.98 -8.43 2.03
N ALA A 284 -14.35 -7.68 3.06
CA ALA A 284 -15.56 -6.90 3.04
C ALA A 284 -15.40 -5.75 2.03
N PRO A 285 -16.49 -5.22 1.44
CA PRO A 285 -16.43 -4.01 0.63
C PRO A 285 -15.79 -2.89 1.48
N GLY A 286 -14.61 -2.40 1.10
CA GLY A 286 -13.78 -1.53 1.96
C GLY A 286 -12.34 -2.03 2.12
N ASP A 287 -12.10 -3.33 1.92
CA ASP A 287 -10.76 -3.94 1.80
C ASP A 287 -10.15 -3.76 0.40
N ILE A 288 -10.56 -2.69 -0.30
CA ILE A 288 -10.06 -2.36 -1.63
C ILE A 288 -8.63 -1.85 -1.44
N ASN A 289 -7.67 -2.53 -2.06
CA ASN A 289 -6.29 -2.05 -2.13
C ASN A 289 -6.31 -0.64 -2.76
N HIS A 290 -6.13 0.34 -1.89
CA HIS A 290 -5.93 1.75 -2.18
C HIS A 290 -7.05 2.51 -2.93
N PHE A 291 -7.93 3.14 -2.16
CA PHE A 291 -8.38 4.52 -2.42
C PHE A 291 -7.35 5.57 -1.93
N GLY A 292 -6.04 5.29 -2.05
CA GLY A 292 -4.97 6.20 -1.62
C GLY A 292 -4.73 6.28 -0.10
N LEU A 293 -5.30 5.38 0.71
CA LEU A 293 -5.10 5.34 2.16
C LEU A 293 -3.78 4.61 2.54
N ALA A 294 -3.06 5.11 3.55
CA ALA A 294 -1.77 4.58 3.97
C ALA A 294 -1.90 3.27 4.77
N ASN A 295 -0.97 2.35 4.51
CA ASN A 295 -0.88 0.96 4.99
C ASN A 295 -1.45 0.81 6.40
N SER A 296 -2.59 0.16 6.56
CA SER A 296 -3.35 0.25 7.81
C SER A 296 -2.88 -0.72 8.89
N ASN A 297 -2.29 -1.86 8.52
CA ASN A 297 -1.78 -2.84 9.47
C ASN A 297 -0.65 -3.69 8.85
N SER A 298 -0.10 -4.61 9.66
CA SER A 298 0.99 -5.50 9.27
C SER A 298 0.58 -6.52 8.20
N ALA A 299 -0.70 -6.89 8.12
CA ALA A 299 -1.23 -7.82 7.12
C ALA A 299 -1.45 -7.15 5.76
N ASP A 300 -1.95 -5.92 5.76
CA ASP A 300 -2.06 -5.05 4.58
C ASP A 300 -0.66 -4.82 3.97
N SER A 301 0.30 -4.45 4.82
CA SER A 301 1.68 -4.28 4.37
C SER A 301 2.31 -5.57 3.83
N PHE A 302 1.90 -6.72 4.38
CA PHE A 302 2.31 -8.03 3.88
C PHE A 302 1.70 -8.36 2.53
N LEU A 303 0.42 -8.06 2.33
CA LEU A 303 -0.33 -8.35 1.10
C LEU A 303 0.21 -7.55 -0.09
N GLU A 304 0.40 -6.24 0.09
CA GLU A 304 0.96 -5.35 -0.92
C GLU A 304 2.43 -5.69 -1.19
N GLY A 305 3.23 -5.91 -0.14
CA GLY A 305 4.60 -6.37 -0.30
C GLY A 305 4.73 -7.74 -0.99
N PHE A 306 3.76 -8.63 -0.78
CA PHE A 306 3.65 -9.91 -1.49
C PHE A 306 3.33 -9.72 -2.97
N ALA A 307 2.39 -8.83 -3.30
CA ALA A 307 2.07 -8.49 -4.68
C ALA A 307 3.28 -7.90 -5.42
N GLU A 308 4.01 -7.00 -4.75
CA GLU A 308 5.24 -6.41 -5.28
C GLU A 308 6.31 -7.46 -5.53
N ALA A 309 6.67 -8.26 -4.52
CA ALA A 309 7.66 -9.33 -4.68
C ALA A 309 7.28 -10.33 -5.78
N THR A 310 5.99 -10.66 -5.88
CA THR A 310 5.47 -11.56 -6.91
C THR A 310 5.62 -10.96 -8.31
N SER A 311 5.34 -9.66 -8.48
CA SER A 311 5.47 -9.00 -9.78
C SER A 311 6.92 -9.05 -10.30
N LEU A 312 7.89 -8.85 -9.40
CA LEU A 312 9.32 -8.87 -9.71
C LEU A 312 9.83 -10.28 -9.96
N PHE A 313 9.33 -11.23 -9.19
CA PHE A 313 9.58 -12.63 -9.41
C PHE A 313 9.08 -13.09 -10.80
N ILE A 314 7.85 -12.74 -11.17
CA ILE A 314 7.26 -13.05 -12.48
C ILE A 314 8.12 -12.47 -13.60
N LEU A 315 8.46 -11.18 -13.52
CA LEU A 315 9.31 -10.49 -14.49
C LEU A 315 10.62 -11.24 -14.71
N ARG A 316 11.30 -11.65 -13.62
CA ARG A 316 12.53 -12.45 -13.70
C ARG A 316 12.30 -13.79 -14.40
N GLN A 317 11.30 -14.56 -14.00
CA GLN A 317 11.04 -15.89 -14.56
C GLN A 317 10.72 -15.82 -16.07
N ILE A 318 9.90 -14.85 -16.46
CA ILE A 318 9.55 -14.53 -17.85
C ILE A 318 10.82 -14.20 -18.65
N LYS A 319 11.73 -13.42 -18.08
CA LYS A 319 13.00 -13.03 -18.71
C LYS A 319 13.98 -14.19 -18.86
N LEU A 320 14.14 -15.02 -17.83
CA LEU A 320 14.96 -16.24 -17.89
C LEU A 320 14.43 -17.24 -18.92
N LYS A 321 13.10 -17.34 -19.05
CA LYS A 321 12.44 -18.16 -20.08
C LYS A 321 12.68 -17.61 -21.49
N GLY A 322 13.05 -16.33 -21.62
CA GLY A 322 13.23 -15.66 -22.90
C GLY A 322 11.92 -15.55 -23.69
N THR A 323 10.80 -15.33 -23.00
CA THR A 323 9.49 -15.27 -23.66
C THR A 323 9.42 -14.12 -24.67
N CYS A 324 8.46 -14.23 -25.58
CA CYS A 324 8.18 -13.16 -26.51
C CYS A 324 7.38 -12.02 -25.86
N CYS A 325 6.54 -12.31 -24.85
CA CYS A 325 5.68 -11.30 -24.22
C CYS A 325 6.46 -10.12 -23.62
N LEU A 326 7.75 -10.31 -23.34
CA LEU A 326 8.66 -9.30 -22.82
C LEU A 326 9.83 -9.09 -23.79
N ASP A 327 9.82 -7.97 -24.52
CA ASP A 327 10.90 -7.57 -25.43
C ASP A 327 11.33 -6.11 -25.24
N ALA A 328 10.81 -5.46 -24.19
CA ALA A 328 11.34 -4.17 -23.79
C ALA A 328 12.72 -4.40 -23.13
N PRO A 329 13.75 -3.57 -23.42
CA PRO A 329 14.83 -3.42 -22.46
C PRO A 329 14.19 -3.09 -21.11
N LEU A 330 14.69 -3.64 -19.99
CA LEU A 330 14.14 -3.26 -18.68
C LEU A 330 14.03 -1.73 -18.65
N PRO A 331 12.82 -1.19 -18.52
CA PRO A 331 12.66 0.24 -18.58
C PRO A 331 13.47 0.87 -17.47
N ARG A 332 13.89 2.11 -17.70
CA ARG A 332 14.43 2.97 -16.65
C ARG A 332 13.46 3.03 -15.47
N ASN A 333 12.16 2.77 -15.64
CA ASN A 333 11.05 2.98 -14.68
C ASN A 333 10.26 1.69 -14.32
N GLY A 334 10.93 0.53 -14.23
CA GLY A 334 10.29 -0.79 -14.17
C GLY A 334 9.97 -1.40 -12.81
N ILE A 335 9.63 -0.62 -11.78
CA ILE A 335 8.88 -1.03 -10.57
C ILE A 335 8.20 0.23 -10.04
N TYR A 336 6.91 0.14 -9.67
CA TYR A 336 6.06 1.15 -9.04
C TYR A 336 6.69 2.53 -8.78
N GLU A 337 6.27 3.52 -9.56
CA GLU A 337 6.38 4.94 -9.21
C GLU A 337 4.95 5.49 -9.21
N TRP A 338 4.26 5.44 -8.06
CA TRP A 338 3.02 6.19 -7.89
C TRP A 338 3.28 7.40 -6.98
N GLU A 339 2.97 8.58 -7.53
CA GLU A 339 2.77 9.83 -6.81
C GLU A 339 1.57 9.69 -5.85
N GLY A 340 1.86 9.20 -4.64
CA GLY A 340 0.89 9.14 -3.54
C GLY A 340 1.55 9.04 -2.17
N GLY A 341 2.81 9.48 -2.06
CA GLY A 341 3.56 9.44 -0.81
C GLY A 341 5.06 9.67 -0.98
N MET A 342 5.44 10.70 -1.73
CA MET A 342 6.79 11.26 -1.70
C MET A 342 6.70 12.72 -1.25
N SER A 343 6.60 12.92 0.06
CA SER A 343 6.87 14.20 0.70
C SER A 343 7.94 14.03 1.78
N ASP A 344 9.14 13.58 1.39
CA ASP A 344 10.39 14.06 2.02
C ASP A 344 11.72 13.67 1.34
N LEU A 345 11.73 13.24 0.07
CA LEU A 345 12.99 13.02 -0.67
C LEU A 345 13.50 14.27 -1.39
N GLU A 346 12.68 15.29 -1.55
CA GLU A 346 13.11 16.61 -2.06
C GLU A 346 13.86 17.45 -1.00
N ASN A 347 13.81 17.08 0.28
CA ASN A 347 14.37 17.87 1.38
C ASN A 347 15.55 17.23 2.14
N GLY A 348 16.03 16.06 1.70
CA GLY A 348 17.35 15.54 2.08
C GLY A 348 17.54 15.18 3.56
N ARG A 349 16.52 14.64 4.24
CA ARG A 349 16.66 14.23 5.65
C ARG A 349 16.10 12.85 5.92
N PHE A 350 17.00 11.88 6.12
CA PHE A 350 16.75 10.74 7.02
C PHE A 350 18.07 10.12 7.46
N LYS A 351 18.14 9.56 8.67
CA LYS A 351 19.21 8.66 9.13
C LYS A 351 18.56 7.52 9.90
N SER A 352 18.46 6.37 9.24
CA SER A 352 18.25 5.07 9.84
C SER A 352 19.01 4.05 9.00
N ASP A 353 19.64 3.08 9.64
CA ASP A 353 20.73 2.26 9.08
C ASP A 353 20.26 0.94 8.42
N THR A 354 18.97 0.80 8.12
CA THR A 354 18.35 -0.47 7.62
C THR A 354 17.55 -0.33 6.31
N ALA A 355 17.84 0.67 5.48
CA ALA A 355 17.09 0.87 4.24
C ALA A 355 17.60 0.00 3.07
N VAL A 356 16.77 -0.92 2.58
CA VAL A 356 17.04 -1.68 1.33
C VAL A 356 16.61 -0.84 0.13
N TYR A 357 17.57 -0.54 -0.73
CA TYR A 357 17.33 0.04 -2.05
C TYR A 357 17.76 -0.98 -3.09
N GLY A 358 17.13 -1.03 -4.26
CA GLY A 358 17.68 -1.86 -5.33
C GLY A 358 17.14 -1.68 -6.73
N TYR A 359 17.78 -2.37 -7.67
CA TYR A 359 17.44 -2.37 -9.09
C TYR A 359 17.54 -3.72 -9.78
N LEU A 360 16.91 -3.85 -10.96
CA LEU A 360 16.96 -5.05 -11.80
C LEU A 360 17.92 -4.81 -12.98
N ASP A 361 18.86 -5.73 -13.21
CA ASP A 361 19.80 -5.62 -14.35
C ASP A 361 19.24 -6.15 -15.67
N SER A 362 20.00 -6.01 -16.75
CA SER A 362 19.63 -6.53 -18.07
C SER A 362 19.35 -8.03 -18.13
N HIS A 363 19.58 -8.81 -17.07
CA HIS A 363 19.23 -10.23 -16.93
C HIS A 363 18.06 -10.49 -15.96
N GLY A 364 17.57 -9.47 -15.26
CA GLY A 364 16.48 -9.58 -14.28
C GLY A 364 16.96 -9.99 -12.89
N ASN A 365 18.27 -9.82 -12.62
CA ASN A 365 18.85 -9.98 -11.30
C ASN A 365 18.60 -8.73 -10.48
N PHE A 366 18.26 -8.90 -9.21
CA PHE A 366 18.01 -7.81 -8.30
C PHE A 366 19.33 -7.42 -7.61
N HIS A 367 19.63 -6.12 -7.57
CA HIS A 367 20.84 -5.55 -7.02
C HIS A 367 20.49 -4.62 -5.89
N ARG A 368 21.02 -4.90 -4.70
CA ARG A 368 20.92 -3.99 -3.57
C ARG A 368 21.91 -2.85 -3.73
N VAL A 369 21.43 -1.64 -3.49
CA VAL A 369 22.22 -0.42 -3.53
C VAL A 369 22.42 0.06 -2.10
N ASN A 370 23.68 0.13 -1.67
CA ASN A 370 23.99 0.79 -0.41
C ASN A 370 23.61 2.26 -0.50
N ARG A 371 22.93 2.77 0.53
CA ARG A 371 22.53 4.17 0.66
C ARG A 371 23.66 5.17 0.38
N SER A 372 24.90 4.85 0.75
CA SER A 372 26.06 5.72 0.50
C SER A 372 26.31 6.01 -0.98
N ASN A 373 25.80 5.14 -1.86
CA ASN A 373 25.98 5.21 -3.30
C ASN A 373 24.79 5.87 -4.02
N ILE A 374 23.75 6.29 -3.28
CA ILE A 374 22.52 6.82 -3.86
C ILE A 374 22.63 8.33 -4.09
N LYS A 375 22.18 8.79 -5.26
CA LYS A 375 22.10 10.20 -5.65
C LYS A 375 20.74 10.50 -6.28
N CYS A 376 20.20 11.68 -5.99
CA CYS A 376 19.05 12.21 -6.73
C CYS A 376 19.57 12.99 -7.94
N VAL A 377 19.20 12.56 -9.16
CA VAL A 377 19.61 13.21 -10.41
C VAL A 377 18.41 13.36 -11.33
N GLY A 378 17.90 14.58 -11.44
CA GLY A 378 16.73 14.89 -12.27
C GLY A 378 15.40 14.39 -11.67
N GLY A 379 15.28 14.37 -10.34
CA GLY A 379 14.10 13.87 -9.63
C GLY A 379 14.14 12.38 -9.29
N GLU A 380 15.04 11.61 -9.93
CA GLU A 380 15.11 10.15 -9.76
C GLU A 380 16.24 9.72 -8.81
N LEU A 381 15.99 8.67 -8.01
CA LEU A 381 17.02 7.98 -7.23
C LEU A 381 17.86 7.08 -8.14
N LYS A 382 19.18 7.28 -8.11
CA LYS A 382 20.15 6.50 -8.88
C LYS A 382 21.30 6.03 -8.01
N ASP A 383 21.87 4.89 -8.33
CA ASP A 383 23.12 4.43 -7.71
C ASP A 383 24.35 5.22 -8.23
N ALA A 384 25.55 4.86 -7.76
CA ALA A 384 26.79 5.54 -8.12
C ALA A 384 27.17 5.36 -9.61
N ALA A 385 26.65 4.32 -10.25
CA ALA A 385 26.82 4.01 -11.67
C ALA A 385 25.72 4.66 -12.54
N GLY A 386 24.71 5.29 -11.93
CA GLY A 386 23.61 5.97 -12.61
C GLY A 386 22.41 5.07 -12.93
N HIS A 387 22.36 3.85 -12.38
CA HIS A 387 21.21 2.96 -12.52
C HIS A 387 20.05 3.49 -11.67
N LYS A 388 18.82 3.52 -12.22
CA LYS A 388 17.63 3.91 -11.45
C LYS A 388 17.37 2.87 -10.37
N ILE A 389 17.07 3.35 -9.17
CA ILE A 389 16.64 2.53 -8.04
C ILE A 389 15.12 2.43 -8.11
N ILE A 390 14.63 1.21 -8.02
CA ILE A 390 13.23 0.84 -8.31
C ILE A 390 12.54 0.27 -7.07
N MET A 391 13.28 -0.02 -5.99
CA MET A 391 12.71 -0.31 -4.66
C MET A 391 13.41 0.56 -3.62
N ALA A 392 12.66 1.16 -2.70
CA ALA A 392 13.17 2.02 -1.64
C ALA A 392 12.41 1.79 -0.33
N ALA A 393 13.09 1.39 0.74
CA ALA A 393 12.49 0.96 2.01
C ALA A 393 11.91 2.09 2.91
N SER A 394 11.26 3.13 2.37
CA SER A 394 10.55 4.11 3.20
C SER A 394 9.15 3.64 3.64
N LYS A 395 8.58 2.65 2.95
CA LYS A 395 7.28 2.02 3.27
C LYS A 395 7.47 0.56 3.67
N GLU A 396 6.66 0.11 4.63
CA GLU A 396 6.70 -1.25 5.19
C GLU A 396 6.52 -2.34 4.13
N GLU A 397 5.65 -2.10 3.14
CA GLU A 397 5.39 -2.99 2.00
C GLU A 397 6.63 -3.28 1.17
N LEU A 398 7.47 -2.27 0.97
CA LEU A 398 8.72 -2.42 0.22
C LEU A 398 9.78 -3.15 1.06
N GLY A 399 9.73 -3.01 2.39
CA GLY A 399 10.48 -3.88 3.30
C GLY A 399 10.02 -5.33 3.21
N VAL A 400 8.72 -5.58 3.16
CA VAL A 400 8.16 -6.93 2.97
C VAL A 400 8.62 -7.46 1.63
N ALA A 401 8.45 -6.70 0.54
CA ALA A 401 8.81 -7.12 -0.79
C ALA A 401 10.31 -7.50 -0.87
N GLY A 402 11.18 -6.66 -0.28
CA GLY A 402 12.60 -6.95 -0.14
C GLY A 402 12.88 -8.26 0.59
N LEU A 403 12.24 -8.48 1.75
CA LEU A 403 12.38 -9.72 2.53
C LEU A 403 11.92 -10.95 1.73
N LEU A 404 10.77 -10.86 1.06
CA LEU A 404 10.23 -11.98 0.29
C LEU A 404 11.11 -12.32 -0.92
N LEU A 405 11.71 -11.31 -1.55
CA LEU A 405 12.66 -11.53 -2.64
C LEU A 405 13.90 -12.28 -2.18
N ASP A 406 14.43 -12.00 -0.98
CA ASP A 406 15.54 -12.77 -0.40
C ASP A 406 15.16 -14.22 -0.16
N LEU A 407 13.97 -14.45 0.41
CA LEU A 407 13.51 -15.82 0.64
C LEU A 407 13.41 -16.61 -0.67
N LEU A 408 13.12 -15.95 -1.79
CA LEU A 408 13.03 -16.57 -3.10
C LEU A 408 14.39 -16.78 -3.79
N ASP A 409 15.47 -16.22 -3.27
CA ASP A 409 16.73 -16.01 -3.97
C ASP A 409 17.71 -17.22 -3.87
N SER A 410 17.57 -18.21 -4.75
CA SER A 410 18.47 -19.39 -4.68
C SER A 410 19.88 -19.10 -5.27
N GLY A 411 20.74 -18.34 -4.59
CA GLY A 411 22.20 -18.36 -4.72
C GLY A 411 22.84 -17.80 -6.00
N SER A 412 22.09 -17.10 -6.84
CA SER A 412 22.62 -16.40 -8.02
C SER A 412 21.73 -15.23 -8.46
N TRP A 413 20.93 -14.70 -7.54
CA TRP A 413 20.00 -13.61 -7.82
C TRP A 413 20.61 -12.23 -7.62
N TYR A 414 21.75 -12.19 -6.93
CA TYR A 414 22.43 -10.99 -6.44
C TYR A 414 23.85 -10.82 -7.02
N ASP A 415 24.14 -9.56 -7.37
CA ASP A 415 25.50 -9.05 -7.23
C ASP A 415 25.52 -7.85 -6.27
N GLU A 416 26.33 -7.92 -5.20
CA GLU A 416 26.57 -6.79 -4.29
C GLU A 416 27.47 -5.76 -5.00
N ILE A 417 27.06 -4.47 -5.06
CA ILE A 417 27.97 -3.40 -5.49
C ILE A 417 28.64 -2.78 -4.26
N LYS A 418 29.86 -3.23 -3.98
CA LYS A 418 30.70 -2.66 -2.91
C LYS A 418 31.83 -1.86 -3.54
N ASN A 419 31.92 -0.56 -3.24
CA ASN A 419 32.99 0.31 -3.75
C ASN A 419 33.17 0.28 -5.28
N ASN A 420 32.08 0.34 -6.05
CA ASN A 420 32.07 0.21 -7.52
C ASN A 420 32.60 -1.14 -8.06
N VAL A 421 32.61 -2.19 -7.24
CA VAL A 421 32.92 -3.56 -7.66
C VAL A 421 31.65 -4.38 -7.55
N VAL A 422 31.26 -5.02 -8.67
CA VAL A 422 30.14 -5.97 -8.73
C VAL A 422 30.64 -7.32 -8.22
N ILE A 423 30.14 -7.77 -7.08
CA ILE A 423 30.48 -9.06 -6.47
C ILE A 423 29.43 -10.07 -6.91
N HIS A 424 29.75 -10.86 -7.93
CA HIS A 424 28.77 -11.76 -8.52
C HIS A 424 28.50 -13.03 -7.69
N GLY A 425 27.23 -13.38 -7.52
CA GLY A 425 26.80 -14.75 -7.23
C GLY A 425 27.14 -15.30 -5.84
N ARG A 426 26.98 -14.52 -4.79
CA ARG A 426 26.88 -15.04 -3.41
C ARG A 426 25.61 -14.48 -2.76
N ASP A 427 24.81 -15.38 -2.20
CA ASP A 427 23.84 -15.13 -1.13
C ASP A 427 24.52 -14.23 -0.07
N ASP A 428 24.22 -12.94 -0.09
CA ASP A 428 24.92 -11.90 0.68
C ASP A 428 24.24 -11.60 2.03
N ASP A 429 23.02 -12.09 2.23
CA ASP A 429 22.23 -11.93 3.45
C ASP A 429 22.13 -13.21 4.29
N GLY A 430 22.28 -14.37 3.66
CA GLY A 430 22.56 -15.66 4.26
C GLY A 430 21.38 -16.63 4.29
N PHE A 431 20.19 -16.36 3.78
CA PHE A 431 19.11 -17.37 3.81
C PHE A 431 18.06 -17.23 2.72
N SER A 432 17.91 -18.30 1.94
CA SER A 432 16.87 -18.44 0.93
C SER A 432 16.39 -19.87 0.77
N PHE A 433 15.28 -20.05 0.06
CA PHE A 433 14.81 -21.35 -0.34
C PHE A 433 15.59 -21.85 -1.57
N SER A 434 16.09 -23.09 -1.51
CA SER A 434 16.75 -23.74 -2.65
C SER A 434 15.82 -23.93 -3.87
N ASN A 435 14.51 -23.93 -3.64
CA ASN A 435 13.47 -24.01 -4.65
C ASN A 435 12.34 -23.05 -4.26
N TRP A 436 12.09 -22.05 -5.10
CA TRP A 436 11.03 -21.05 -4.87
C TRP A 436 9.65 -21.68 -4.65
N ARG A 437 9.37 -22.87 -5.22
CA ARG A 437 8.10 -23.57 -5.02
C ARG A 437 7.85 -23.93 -3.55
N ASP A 438 8.92 -24.28 -2.83
CA ASP A 438 8.83 -24.65 -1.42
C ASP A 438 8.44 -23.46 -0.53
N PHE A 439 8.78 -22.24 -0.95
CA PHE A 439 8.36 -21.01 -0.30
C PHE A 439 6.85 -20.79 -0.45
N PHE A 440 6.31 -20.85 -1.67
CA PHE A 440 4.86 -20.71 -1.88
C PHE A 440 4.05 -21.86 -1.25
N CYS A 441 4.64 -23.05 -1.11
CA CYS A 441 4.02 -24.13 -0.33
C CYS A 441 4.03 -23.86 1.17
N LEU A 442 5.11 -23.30 1.73
CA LEU A 442 5.12 -22.86 3.13
C LEU A 442 4.01 -21.83 3.38
N LEU A 443 3.92 -20.83 2.51
CA LEU A 443 2.87 -19.82 2.48
C LEU A 443 1.49 -20.49 2.56
N LYS A 444 1.13 -21.31 1.56
CA LYS A 444 -0.16 -22.04 1.50
C LYS A 444 -0.44 -22.86 2.75
N GLU A 445 0.50 -23.71 3.17
CA GLU A 445 0.32 -24.66 4.27
C GLU A 445 0.12 -23.97 5.62
N LYS A 446 0.82 -22.86 5.84
CA LYS A 446 0.80 -22.13 7.12
C LYS A 446 -0.21 -20.99 7.14
N LYS A 447 -0.82 -20.66 6.00
CA LYS A 447 -1.79 -19.57 5.84
C LYS A 447 -1.24 -18.23 6.33
N ILE A 448 0.00 -17.92 5.95
CA ILE A 448 0.73 -16.72 6.40
C ILE A 448 0.06 -15.46 5.83
N GLN A 449 -0.36 -14.56 6.72
CA GLN A 449 -1.01 -13.29 6.38
C GLN A 449 -0.25 -12.06 6.86
N ASN A 450 0.78 -12.22 7.69
CA ASN A 450 1.60 -11.13 8.20
C ASN A 450 3.06 -11.57 8.43
N ILE A 451 3.92 -10.60 8.72
CA ILE A 451 5.37 -10.80 8.90
C ILE A 451 5.70 -11.70 10.08
N LYS A 452 4.95 -11.61 11.18
CA LYS A 452 5.17 -12.45 12.35
C LYS A 452 4.88 -13.92 12.04
N GLU A 453 3.78 -14.20 11.35
CA GLU A 453 3.43 -15.55 10.91
C GLU A 453 4.47 -16.12 9.95
N LEU A 454 4.99 -15.31 9.01
CA LEU A 454 6.07 -15.73 8.12
C LEU A 454 7.31 -16.15 8.91
N TYR A 455 7.73 -15.31 9.86
CA TYR A 455 8.88 -15.59 10.72
C TYR A 455 8.70 -16.89 11.52
N ASP A 456 7.57 -17.03 12.21
CA ASP A 456 7.28 -18.19 13.05
C ASP A 456 7.25 -19.48 12.21
N ALA A 457 6.65 -19.43 11.02
CA ALA A 457 6.60 -20.54 10.08
C ALA A 457 7.99 -20.94 9.54
N LEU A 458 8.85 -19.98 9.23
CA LEU A 458 10.24 -20.24 8.81
C LEU A 458 11.03 -20.90 9.95
N ARG A 459 10.95 -20.36 11.16
CA ARG A 459 11.63 -20.95 12.32
C ARG A 459 11.13 -22.34 12.67
N GLU A 460 9.83 -22.59 12.52
CA GLU A 460 9.27 -23.92 12.69
C GLU A 460 9.81 -24.90 11.63
N LYS A 461 9.82 -24.50 10.35
CA LYS A 461 10.32 -25.32 9.24
C LYS A 461 11.79 -25.69 9.40
N PHE A 462 12.61 -24.76 9.91
CA PHE A 462 14.06 -24.91 10.06
C PHE A 462 14.53 -25.13 11.51
N LYS A 463 13.63 -25.56 12.42
CA LYS A 463 13.90 -25.71 13.86
C LYS A 463 15.13 -26.56 14.21
N ASP A 464 15.45 -27.54 13.35
CA ASP A 464 16.56 -28.48 13.56
C ASP A 464 17.88 -27.99 12.90
N ASN A 465 17.88 -26.83 12.25
CA ASN A 465 19.05 -26.24 11.58
C ASN A 465 19.43 -24.90 12.22
N LYS A 466 20.34 -24.95 13.21
CA LYS A 466 20.79 -23.76 13.95
C LYS A 466 21.33 -22.64 13.04
N SER A 467 22.07 -23.00 11.98
CA SER A 467 22.62 -22.01 11.05
C SER A 467 21.51 -21.31 10.27
N ALA A 468 20.49 -22.05 9.80
CA ALA A 468 19.34 -21.44 9.14
C ALA A 468 18.57 -20.50 10.08
N LEU A 469 18.40 -20.88 11.35
CA LEU A 469 17.74 -20.02 12.34
C LEU A 469 18.48 -18.70 12.60
N GLU A 470 19.80 -18.74 12.74
CA GLU A 470 20.63 -17.53 12.89
C GLU A 470 20.53 -16.61 11.67
N LYS A 471 20.43 -17.20 10.47
CA LYS A 471 20.30 -16.45 9.21
C LYS A 471 18.87 -15.88 9.03
N ILE A 472 17.83 -16.62 9.42
CA ILE A 472 16.44 -16.12 9.45
C ILE A 472 16.35 -14.91 10.40
N ASP A 473 16.95 -14.97 11.58
CA ASP A 473 16.96 -13.83 12.51
C ASP A 473 17.63 -12.60 11.87
N LYS A 474 18.79 -12.82 11.23
CA LYS A 474 19.56 -11.77 10.55
C LYS A 474 18.76 -11.07 9.44
N ILE A 475 18.13 -11.79 8.53
CA ILE A 475 17.40 -11.16 7.42
C ILE A 475 16.18 -10.36 7.93
N PHE A 476 15.47 -10.82 8.96
CA PHE A 476 14.35 -10.06 9.54
C PHE A 476 14.81 -8.78 10.26
N ILE A 477 15.99 -8.81 10.88
CA ILE A 477 16.62 -7.63 11.48
C ILE A 477 17.03 -6.63 10.38
N GLU A 478 17.68 -7.10 9.32
CA GLU A 478 18.15 -6.26 8.21
C GLU A 478 17.00 -5.53 7.49
N HIS A 479 15.83 -6.16 7.39
CA HIS A 479 14.61 -5.55 6.85
C HIS A 479 13.78 -4.75 7.87
N GLY A 480 14.23 -4.64 9.13
CA GLY A 480 13.58 -3.80 10.13
C GLY A 480 12.27 -4.34 10.70
N PHE A 481 12.09 -5.67 10.70
CA PHE A 481 10.89 -6.36 11.19
C PHE A 481 11.03 -6.93 12.60
N PHE A 482 11.97 -6.40 13.38
CA PHE A 482 12.32 -6.94 14.67
C PHE A 482 12.58 -5.86 15.73
N GLN A 483 12.20 -6.18 16.96
CA GLN A 483 12.34 -5.30 18.10
C GLN A 483 13.73 -5.26 18.72
N ASP A 484 14.70 -4.59 18.11
CA ASP A 484 16.00 -4.33 18.74
C ASP A 484 15.88 -3.24 19.83
N LYS A 485 15.86 -3.63 21.11
CA LYS A 485 15.67 -2.72 22.26
C LYS A 485 16.97 -2.09 22.73
N ASP A 486 18.10 -2.77 22.55
CA ASP A 486 19.40 -2.36 23.04
C ASP A 486 20.36 -1.90 21.93
N PHE A 487 19.90 -1.96 20.68
CA PHE A 487 20.55 -1.48 19.46
C PHE A 487 21.82 -2.26 19.11
N ASP A 488 21.86 -3.55 19.43
CA ASP A 488 23.03 -4.40 19.19
C ASP A 488 22.97 -5.16 17.86
N GLY A 489 21.85 -5.08 17.13
CA GLY A 489 21.63 -5.77 15.86
C GLY A 489 21.46 -7.29 16.01
N VAL A 490 21.17 -7.78 17.20
CA VAL A 490 20.95 -9.19 17.53
C VAL A 490 19.53 -9.37 18.06
N ARG A 491 19.02 -10.59 17.94
CA ARG A 491 17.71 -10.99 18.46
C ARG A 491 17.79 -11.41 19.93
N ASP A 492 17.23 -10.62 20.83
CA ASP A 492 17.21 -10.89 22.27
C ASP A 492 15.90 -11.55 22.75
N PRO A 493 15.94 -12.36 23.83
CA PRO A 493 14.74 -12.95 24.42
C PRO A 493 13.75 -11.87 24.92
N GLY A 494 12.52 -11.89 24.40
CA GLY A 494 11.44 -10.97 24.81
C GLY A 494 11.28 -9.74 23.92
N GLU A 495 12.04 -9.67 22.84
CA GLU A 495 11.84 -8.74 21.74
C GLU A 495 10.82 -9.28 20.73
N LYS A 496 9.93 -8.38 20.30
CA LYS A 496 8.81 -8.69 19.41
C LYS A 496 9.27 -8.79 17.94
N VAL A 497 8.58 -9.62 17.17
CA VAL A 497 8.80 -9.81 15.72
C VAL A 497 7.56 -9.30 14.98
N GLY A 498 7.74 -8.72 13.80
CA GLY A 498 6.66 -8.12 13.01
C GLY A 498 6.34 -6.67 13.39
N VAL A 499 7.23 -6.01 14.13
CA VAL A 499 7.11 -4.58 14.47
C VAL A 499 8.06 -3.81 13.55
N THR A 500 7.53 -2.91 12.72
CA THR A 500 8.36 -2.05 11.87
C THR A 500 9.00 -0.92 12.65
N TYR A 501 10.32 -0.85 12.61
CA TYR A 501 11.07 0.26 13.20
C TYR A 501 11.05 1.48 12.29
N ARG A 502 10.12 2.42 12.51
CA ARG A 502 10.19 3.77 11.93
C ARG A 502 10.92 4.75 12.86
N CYS A 503 12.09 5.24 12.47
CA CYS A 503 12.72 6.35 13.17
C CYS A 503 11.85 7.62 13.06
N LYS A 504 11.26 8.10 14.15
CA LYS A 504 10.55 9.40 14.17
C LYS A 504 11.56 10.51 14.34
N THR A 505 11.71 11.41 13.38
CA THR A 505 12.67 12.52 13.46
C THR A 505 11.93 13.81 13.83
N GLU A 506 12.19 14.37 15.01
CA GLU A 506 11.71 15.71 15.39
C GLU A 506 12.64 16.77 14.79
N TYR A 507 12.09 17.60 13.92
CA TYR A 507 12.80 18.76 13.38
C TYR A 507 12.60 19.98 14.29
N TYR A 508 13.68 20.68 14.60
CA TYR A 508 13.60 21.95 15.32
C TYR A 508 14.56 22.96 14.72
N TYR A 509 14.15 24.23 14.73
CA TYR A 509 14.94 25.31 14.15
C TYR A 509 15.94 25.84 15.17
N LYS A 510 17.23 25.86 14.83
CA LYS A 510 18.31 26.32 15.72
C LYS A 510 19.38 27.03 14.90
N ASN A 511 19.80 28.22 15.35
CA ASN A 511 20.91 28.99 14.76
C ASN A 511 20.79 29.21 13.23
N SER A 512 19.64 29.73 12.79
CA SER A 512 19.40 30.04 11.37
C SER A 512 19.46 28.83 10.43
N GLY A 513 19.21 27.63 10.95
CA GLY A 513 19.15 26.39 10.21
C GLY A 513 18.20 25.39 10.87
N TRP A 514 17.80 24.38 10.10
CA TRP A 514 17.00 23.28 10.60
C TRP A 514 17.92 22.19 11.19
N ASP A 515 17.66 21.81 12.43
CA ASP A 515 18.30 20.70 13.13
C ASP A 515 17.27 19.59 13.37
N HIS A 516 17.72 18.41 13.79
CA HIS A 516 16.85 17.25 14.00
C HIS A 516 17.27 16.38 15.18
N LYS A 517 16.29 15.73 15.80
CA LYS A 517 16.48 14.69 16.80
C LYS A 517 15.71 13.44 16.38
N THR A 518 16.42 12.34 16.16
CA THR A 518 15.78 11.03 16.02
C THR A 518 15.23 10.59 17.38
N LEU A 519 13.91 10.50 17.49
CA LEU A 519 13.22 9.88 18.60
C LEU A 519 13.34 8.36 18.47
N THR A 520 13.88 7.73 19.51
CA THR A 520 14.14 6.29 19.61
C THR A 520 12.98 5.49 20.21
N LYS A 521 11.81 6.10 20.42
CA LYS A 521 10.63 5.39 20.91
C LYS A 521 9.57 5.34 19.83
N ILE A 522 9.28 4.13 19.38
CA ILE A 522 8.22 3.82 18.44
C ILE A 522 7.11 3.17 19.25
N GLU A 523 5.90 3.70 19.11
CA GLU A 523 4.72 3.02 19.62
C GLU A 523 4.46 1.80 18.74
N GLU A 524 4.25 0.66 19.38
CA GLU A 524 3.82 -0.56 18.70
C GLU A 524 2.58 -0.23 17.85
N ARG A 525 2.65 -0.53 16.55
CA ARG A 525 1.42 -0.58 15.74
C ARG A 525 0.51 -1.57 16.44
N LYS A 526 -0.67 -1.13 16.87
CA LYS A 526 -1.67 -2.09 17.34
C LYS A 526 -1.89 -3.03 16.16
N ASP A 527 -1.75 -4.34 16.37
CA ASP A 527 -2.22 -5.32 15.40
C ASP A 527 -3.74 -5.15 15.35
N PHE A 528 -4.20 -4.48 14.31
CA PHE A 528 -5.61 -4.31 14.07
C PHE A 528 -6.11 -5.55 13.34
N PRO A 529 -7.17 -6.22 13.83
CA PRO A 529 -7.74 -7.34 13.12
C PRO A 529 -8.18 -6.87 11.73
N LEU A 530 -8.04 -7.76 10.72
CA LEU A 530 -8.73 -7.60 9.44
C LEU A 530 -10.20 -7.32 9.74
N ILE A 531 -10.68 -6.12 9.40
CA ILE A 531 -11.98 -5.64 9.85
C ILE A 531 -13.05 -6.47 9.14
N PRO A 532 -13.75 -7.40 9.81
CA PRO A 532 -14.69 -8.24 9.11
C PRO A 532 -15.90 -7.40 8.67
N GLN A 533 -16.27 -6.37 9.45
CA GLN A 533 -17.48 -5.55 9.26
C GLN A 533 -17.33 -4.17 9.93
N ALA A 534 -16.85 -3.16 9.20
CA ALA A 534 -17.06 -1.74 9.56
C ALA A 534 -18.08 -1.13 8.60
N ASN A 535 -19.31 -0.94 9.07
CA ASN A 535 -20.38 -0.38 8.25
C ASN A 535 -21.32 0.50 9.04
N ILE A 536 -22.00 1.37 8.30
CA ILE A 536 -23.13 2.15 8.78
C ILE A 536 -24.37 1.58 8.12
N LEU A 537 -25.33 1.10 8.91
CA LEU A 537 -26.64 0.76 8.37
C LEU A 537 -27.40 2.07 8.15
N VAL A 538 -27.61 2.42 6.88
CA VAL A 538 -28.15 3.73 6.51
C VAL A 538 -29.65 3.68 6.28
N HIS A 539 -30.34 4.65 6.88
CA HIS A 539 -31.75 4.93 6.63
C HIS A 539 -31.90 6.27 5.95
N LEU A 540 -32.66 6.34 4.85
CA LEU A 540 -32.78 7.54 4.03
C LEU A 540 -34.21 8.07 4.05
N LEU A 541 -34.38 9.33 4.45
CA LEU A 541 -35.68 9.99 4.55
C LEU A 541 -35.79 11.24 3.67
N ASP A 542 -36.96 11.44 3.06
CA ASP A 542 -37.33 12.70 2.43
C ASP A 542 -37.57 13.81 3.47
N LYS A 543 -37.89 15.02 2.98
CA LYS A 543 -38.16 16.18 3.84
C LYS A 543 -39.36 16.02 4.77
N ASN A 544 -40.32 15.18 4.39
CA ASN A 544 -41.51 14.88 5.18
C ASN A 544 -41.25 13.74 6.20
N GLY A 545 -40.08 13.10 6.15
CA GLY A 545 -39.72 11.96 6.99
C GLY A 545 -40.18 10.61 6.44
N ASN A 546 -40.53 10.52 5.15
CA ASN A 546 -40.85 9.24 4.50
C ASN A 546 -39.58 8.58 3.98
N PRO A 547 -39.44 7.24 4.07
CA PRO A 547 -38.32 6.52 3.47
C PRO A 547 -38.21 6.75 1.96
N ILE A 548 -36.99 6.87 1.46
CA ILE A 548 -36.66 6.94 0.03
C ILE A 548 -35.82 5.74 -0.38
N GLU A 549 -35.96 5.27 -1.62
CA GLU A 549 -35.30 4.04 -2.08
C GLU A 549 -33.78 4.17 -2.16
N SER A 550 -33.28 5.35 -2.55
CA SER A 550 -31.84 5.63 -2.66
C SER A 550 -31.55 7.12 -2.52
N GLY A 551 -30.29 7.44 -2.21
CA GLY A 551 -29.77 8.80 -2.11
C GLY A 551 -28.25 8.84 -2.20
N THR A 552 -27.72 9.97 -2.66
CA THR A 552 -26.28 10.19 -2.74
C THR A 552 -25.73 10.62 -1.38
N LEU A 553 -24.83 9.85 -0.80
CA LEU A 553 -24.04 10.26 0.37
C LEU A 553 -22.70 10.87 -0.09
N ILE A 554 -22.28 11.94 0.58
CA ILE A 554 -20.96 12.54 0.47
C ILE A 554 -20.16 12.10 1.68
N VAL A 555 -18.99 11.50 1.45
CA VAL A 555 -18.01 11.16 2.47
C VAL A 555 -16.82 12.08 2.30
N GLU A 556 -16.42 12.73 3.38
CA GLU A 556 -15.24 13.57 3.46
C GLU A 556 -14.28 12.95 4.49
N VAL A 557 -13.05 12.68 4.07
CA VAL A 557 -11.94 12.33 4.95
C VAL A 557 -11.23 13.62 5.30
N LEU A 558 -11.37 14.04 6.54
CA LEU A 558 -10.73 15.25 7.05
C LEU A 558 -9.36 14.89 7.62
N SER A 559 -8.32 15.59 7.19
CA SER A 559 -7.04 15.60 7.90
C SER A 559 -7.17 16.32 9.24
N PHE A 560 -6.16 16.11 10.07
CA PHE A 560 -6.05 16.71 11.38
C PHE A 560 -6.00 18.23 11.41
N ASP A 561 -5.58 18.88 10.32
CA ASP A 561 -5.63 20.34 10.20
C ASP A 561 -6.99 20.87 9.72
N GLY A 562 -7.99 19.99 9.59
CA GLY A 562 -9.35 20.34 9.18
C GLY A 562 -9.57 20.41 7.68
N ARG A 563 -8.54 20.13 6.87
CA ARG A 563 -8.67 20.11 5.42
C ARG A 563 -9.37 18.82 4.99
N VAL A 564 -10.17 18.93 3.94
CA VAL A 564 -10.67 17.74 3.26
C VAL A 564 -9.49 17.16 2.47
N ASN A 565 -8.92 16.05 2.95
CA ASN A 565 -7.88 15.32 2.23
C ASN A 565 -8.48 14.65 0.99
N PHE A 566 -9.65 14.05 1.18
CA PHE A 566 -10.33 13.26 0.18
C PHE A 566 -11.84 13.40 0.35
N SER A 567 -12.58 13.46 -0.75
CA SER A 567 -14.03 13.39 -0.72
C SER A 567 -14.56 12.61 -1.90
N TYR A 568 -15.53 11.74 -1.64
CA TYR A 568 -16.18 10.95 -2.67
C TYR A 568 -17.68 10.90 -2.45
N LYS A 569 -18.40 10.61 -3.54
CA LYS A 569 -19.85 10.43 -3.55
C LYS A 569 -20.15 8.96 -3.71
N ARG A 570 -21.15 8.48 -2.98
CA ARG A 570 -21.62 7.10 -3.08
C ARG A 570 -23.12 7.06 -3.06
N GLU A 571 -23.71 6.41 -4.05
CA GLU A 571 -25.13 6.05 -4.03
C GLU A 571 -25.35 4.99 -2.96
N ALA A 572 -26.30 5.24 -2.07
CA ALA A 572 -26.71 4.33 -1.02
C ALA A 572 -28.20 4.00 -1.16
N LYS A 573 -28.56 2.76 -0.89
CA LYS A 573 -29.96 2.33 -0.78
C LYS A 573 -30.38 2.29 0.68
N ASP A 574 -31.65 2.58 0.93
CA ASP A 574 -32.22 2.48 2.28
C ASP A 574 -32.10 1.04 2.80
N GLY A 575 -31.56 0.88 4.01
CA GLY A 575 -31.32 -0.41 4.66
C GLY A 575 -30.10 -1.18 4.15
N GLU A 576 -29.28 -0.60 3.27
CA GLU A 576 -28.04 -1.23 2.81
C GLU A 576 -26.86 -0.90 3.74
N PRO A 577 -25.93 -1.83 4.02
CA PRO A 577 -24.70 -1.51 4.74
C PRO A 577 -23.79 -0.58 3.93
N PHE A 578 -23.54 0.60 4.48
CA PHE A 578 -22.58 1.56 3.97
C PHE A 578 -21.21 1.34 4.63
N TYR A 579 -20.35 0.60 3.95
CA TYR A 579 -19.01 0.31 4.46
C TYR A 579 -18.12 1.56 4.55
N ILE A 580 -17.38 1.66 5.65
CA ILE A 580 -16.45 2.75 5.95
C ILE A 580 -15.10 2.21 6.40
N PHE A 581 -14.07 3.00 6.20
CA PHE A 581 -12.73 2.68 6.64
C PHE A 581 -11.99 3.95 7.08
N ILE A 582 -11.27 3.85 8.19
CA ILE A 582 -10.38 4.90 8.70
C ILE A 582 -9.04 4.23 8.97
N THR A 583 -7.97 4.76 8.40
CA THR A 583 -6.64 4.18 8.67
C THR A 583 -6.28 4.36 10.14
N PRO A 584 -5.73 3.34 10.81
CA PRO A 584 -5.33 3.50 12.19
C PRO A 584 -3.98 4.23 12.27
N ASN A 585 -3.89 5.13 13.23
CA ASN A 585 -2.94 6.23 13.32
C ASN A 585 -2.89 7.06 12.03
N GLY A 586 -3.95 7.00 11.23
CA GLY A 586 -4.15 7.80 10.03
C GLY A 586 -4.35 9.24 10.37
N ASP A 587 -4.77 9.48 11.61
CA ASP A 587 -5.11 10.79 12.05
C ASP A 587 -6.20 11.32 11.08
N GLU A 588 -7.35 10.62 11.05
CA GLU A 588 -8.46 10.90 10.12
C GLU A 588 -9.82 10.99 10.82
N ILE A 589 -10.69 11.84 10.28
CA ILE A 589 -12.10 11.96 10.69
C ILE A 589 -12.98 11.81 9.45
N LEU A 590 -13.95 10.89 9.50
CA LEU A 590 -14.97 10.80 8.46
C LEU A 590 -16.13 11.72 8.80
N ARG A 591 -16.47 12.59 7.85
CA ARG A 591 -17.67 13.40 7.85
C ARG A 591 -18.57 12.94 6.71
N ILE A 592 -19.71 12.36 7.06
CA ILE A 592 -20.65 11.76 6.11
C ILE A 592 -21.95 12.55 6.16
N HIS A 593 -22.46 12.97 5.00
CA HIS A 593 -23.73 13.69 4.91
C HIS A 593 -24.44 13.40 3.59
N MET A 594 -25.77 13.51 3.57
CA MET A 594 -26.53 13.34 2.34
C MET A 594 -26.38 14.57 1.44
N LYS A 595 -26.15 14.34 0.15
CA LYS A 595 -26.01 15.39 -0.86
C LYS A 595 -27.28 16.26 -0.89
N ASP A 596 -27.08 17.57 -1.01
CA ASP A 596 -28.14 18.58 -1.06
C ASP A 596 -29.01 18.68 0.22
N SER A 597 -28.69 17.90 1.27
CA SER A 597 -29.26 18.06 2.61
C SER A 597 -28.39 18.97 3.47
N LYS A 598 -29.02 19.79 4.32
CA LYS A 598 -28.34 20.65 5.31
C LYS A 598 -28.44 20.13 6.74
N GLU A 599 -28.73 18.84 6.89
CA GLU A 599 -28.80 18.21 8.19
C GLU A 599 -27.45 18.09 8.90
N LYS A 600 -27.48 17.58 10.12
CA LYS A 600 -26.28 17.29 10.92
C LYS A 600 -25.50 16.13 10.27
N PRO A 601 -24.20 16.28 9.96
CA PRO A 601 -23.40 15.19 9.42
C PRO A 601 -23.18 14.08 10.46
N LEU A 602 -23.01 12.85 9.98
CA LEU A 602 -22.46 11.77 10.77
C LEU A 602 -20.94 11.93 10.85
N ILE A 603 -20.43 12.05 12.06
CA ILE A 603 -18.99 12.04 12.34
C ILE A 603 -18.59 10.66 12.86
N VAL A 604 -17.58 10.07 12.24
CA VAL A 604 -16.89 8.88 12.73
C VAL A 604 -15.42 9.22 12.92
N THR A 605 -14.94 9.05 14.14
CA THR A 605 -13.52 9.30 14.48
C THR A 605 -12.74 8.01 14.46
N GLU A 606 -11.44 8.09 14.20
CA GLU A 606 -10.52 6.96 14.28
C GLU A 606 -10.66 6.21 15.63
N ASP A 607 -10.59 6.94 16.75
CA ASP A 607 -10.70 6.35 18.09
C ASP A 607 -12.03 5.62 18.31
N GLU A 608 -13.14 6.19 17.85
CA GLU A 608 -14.47 5.57 17.95
C GLU A 608 -14.52 4.25 17.17
N LEU A 609 -14.06 4.27 15.90
CA LEU A 609 -14.07 3.09 15.04
C LEU A 609 -13.15 2.00 15.61
N TRP A 610 -11.90 2.33 15.88
CA TRP A 610 -10.90 1.35 16.27
C TRP A 610 -11.09 0.85 17.69
N THR A 611 -11.62 1.66 18.62
CA THR A 611 -11.99 1.16 19.95
C THR A 611 -13.10 0.12 19.85
N SER A 612 -14.11 0.33 18.99
CA SER A 612 -15.16 -0.68 18.76
C SER A 612 -14.60 -1.94 18.13
N VAL A 613 -13.83 -1.81 17.05
CA VAL A 613 -13.23 -2.94 16.33
C VAL A 613 -12.34 -3.76 17.26
N MET A 614 -11.49 -3.12 18.08
CA MET A 614 -10.59 -3.84 18.99
C MET A 614 -11.33 -4.54 20.13
N ASN A 615 -12.46 -3.99 20.60
CA ASN A 615 -13.22 -4.57 21.71
C ASN A 615 -14.22 -5.63 21.26
N ASN A 616 -14.85 -5.44 20.09
CA ASN A 616 -16.00 -6.20 19.63
C ASN A 616 -15.75 -6.97 18.32
N ASN A 617 -14.58 -6.79 17.70
CA ASN A 617 -14.23 -7.35 16.39
C ASN A 617 -15.16 -6.89 15.24
N GLU A 618 -15.89 -5.79 15.43
CA GLU A 618 -16.78 -5.16 14.45
C GLU A 618 -17.05 -3.68 14.78
N TYR A 619 -17.52 -2.95 13.77
CA TYR A 619 -18.12 -1.63 13.92
C TYR A 619 -19.41 -1.57 13.09
N VAL A 620 -20.55 -1.57 13.77
CA VAL A 620 -21.87 -1.42 13.15
C VAL A 620 -22.57 -0.24 13.80
N LYS A 621 -22.92 0.76 12.99
CA LYS A 621 -23.62 1.97 13.45
C LYS A 621 -24.86 2.21 12.63
N GLU A 622 -26.01 2.34 13.27
CA GLU A 622 -27.22 2.77 12.57
C GLU A 622 -27.24 4.31 12.48
N HIS A 623 -27.57 4.84 11.30
CA HIS A 623 -27.75 6.27 11.12
C HIS A 623 -28.85 6.59 10.12
N THR A 624 -29.66 7.60 10.44
CA THR A 624 -30.71 8.10 9.55
C THR A 624 -30.29 9.43 8.95
N PHE A 625 -30.17 9.47 7.62
CA PHE A 625 -29.98 10.69 6.85
C PHE A 625 -31.33 11.19 6.33
N LYS A 626 -31.65 12.44 6.60
CA LYS A 626 -32.90 13.10 6.22
C LYS A 626 -32.63 14.33 5.36
N MET A 627 -33.45 14.54 4.33
CA MET A 627 -33.41 15.77 3.55
C MET A 627 -33.93 16.95 4.38
N VAL A 628 -33.07 17.92 4.68
CA VAL A 628 -33.42 19.13 5.44
C VAL A 628 -33.01 20.38 4.64
N GLU A 629 -33.93 21.34 4.53
CA GLU A 629 -33.73 22.59 3.78
C GLU A 629 -33.10 23.72 4.65
N GLU A 630 -33.31 23.66 5.97
CA GLU A 630 -32.73 24.58 6.96
C GLU A 630 -31.39 24.06 7.50
N GLU A 631 -30.41 24.95 7.61
CA GLU A 631 -29.06 24.59 8.06
C GLU A 631 -29.03 24.32 9.56
N SER A 632 -28.53 23.14 9.94
CA SER A 632 -28.31 22.82 11.35
C SER A 632 -27.23 23.72 11.95
N LEU A 633 -27.39 24.10 13.22
CA LEU A 633 -26.42 24.96 13.91
C LEU A 633 -25.08 24.22 14.09
N PRO A 634 -23.93 24.93 14.06
CA PRO A 634 -22.64 24.35 14.43
C PRO A 634 -22.67 23.77 15.84
N GLU A 635 -21.87 22.73 16.09
CA GLU A 635 -21.79 22.09 17.41
C GLU A 635 -20.38 21.57 17.69
N ILE A 636 -19.76 22.05 18.78
CA ILE A 636 -18.43 21.62 19.21
C ILE A 636 -18.50 20.23 19.84
N LYS A 637 -17.80 19.27 19.24
CA LYS A 637 -17.49 17.97 19.85
C LYS A 637 -15.99 17.88 20.13
N LEU A 638 -15.63 17.77 21.40
CA LEU A 638 -14.25 17.48 21.83
C LEU A 638 -14.03 15.97 21.84
N LEU A 639 -12.83 15.51 21.51
CA LEU A 639 -12.48 14.09 21.62
C LEU A 639 -12.02 13.68 23.03
N VAL A 640 -11.69 14.67 23.87
CA VAL A 640 -11.28 14.47 25.26
C VAL A 640 -11.90 15.52 26.17
N ASP A 641 -12.21 15.11 27.40
CA ASP A 641 -12.73 16.00 28.45
C ASP A 641 -11.64 16.38 29.46
N SER A 642 -10.48 15.71 29.44
CA SER A 642 -9.37 16.00 30.35
C SER A 642 -7.99 15.67 29.77
N LEU A 643 -6.95 16.35 30.27
CA LEU A 643 -5.54 16.18 29.95
C LEU A 643 -4.71 15.98 31.23
N ASP A 644 -3.99 14.87 31.31
CA ASP A 644 -2.98 14.62 32.34
C ASP A 644 -1.58 14.69 31.72
N PHE A 645 -0.76 15.63 32.19
CA PHE A 645 0.62 15.80 31.74
C PHE A 645 1.61 14.91 32.49
N GLY A 646 1.16 14.18 33.51
CA GLY A 646 1.96 13.32 34.36
C GLY A 646 2.86 14.12 35.30
N SER A 647 4.04 13.56 35.60
CA SER A 647 5.03 14.23 36.45
C SER A 647 6.09 14.95 35.63
N LEU A 648 6.31 16.24 35.91
CA LEU A 648 7.32 17.09 35.27
C LEU A 648 8.22 17.74 36.31
N LEU A 649 9.51 17.93 36.01
CA LEU A 649 10.41 18.68 36.87
C LEU A 649 10.08 20.18 36.81
N GLU A 650 10.30 20.90 37.91
CA GLU A 650 10.15 22.35 37.95
C GLU A 650 10.93 23.07 36.83
N GLY A 651 10.22 23.87 36.03
CA GLY A 651 10.74 24.59 34.87
C GLY A 651 10.75 23.78 33.56
N GLU A 652 10.27 22.55 33.56
CA GLU A 652 10.01 21.80 32.33
C GLU A 652 8.73 22.26 31.64
N LYS A 653 8.72 22.13 30.31
CA LYS A 653 7.55 22.37 29.46
C LYS A 653 7.22 21.10 28.71
N LYS A 654 5.94 20.80 28.57
CA LYS A 654 5.45 19.65 27.80
C LYS A 654 4.20 20.06 27.04
N SER A 655 4.06 19.57 25.80
CA SER A 655 2.90 19.84 24.96
C SER A 655 2.11 18.55 24.69
N GLN A 656 0.79 18.67 24.55
CA GLN A 656 -0.13 17.64 24.04
C GLN A 656 -1.08 18.28 23.02
N LEU A 657 -1.60 17.49 22.09
CA LEU A 657 -2.62 17.93 21.14
C LEU A 657 -4.00 17.50 21.64
N VAL A 658 -4.99 18.37 21.46
CA VAL A 658 -6.41 18.07 21.70
C VAL A 658 -7.16 18.31 20.41
N TYR A 659 -8.01 17.36 20.06
CA TYR A 659 -8.79 17.40 18.82
C TYR A 659 -10.24 17.80 19.08
N PHE A 660 -10.82 18.49 18.11
CA PHE A 660 -12.23 18.86 18.10
C PHE A 660 -12.79 18.81 16.69
N VAL A 661 -14.10 18.58 16.59
CA VAL A 661 -14.83 18.49 15.32
C VAL A 661 -16.17 19.22 15.42
N ASN A 662 -16.55 19.90 14.34
CA ASN A 662 -17.90 20.40 14.15
C ASN A 662 -18.81 19.20 13.86
N SER A 663 -19.54 18.76 14.87
CA SER A 663 -20.54 17.71 14.69
C SER A 663 -21.84 18.23 14.12
N GLY A 664 -22.06 19.56 14.09
CA GLY A 664 -23.24 20.24 13.58
C GLY A 664 -23.15 20.61 12.09
N GLY A 665 -24.03 21.50 11.65
CA GLY A 665 -23.98 22.11 10.32
C GLY A 665 -23.07 23.35 10.28
N GLY A 666 -23.04 24.03 9.13
CA GLY A 666 -22.26 25.26 8.94
C GLY A 666 -20.76 25.14 9.18
N ILE A 667 -20.13 26.28 9.46
CA ILE A 667 -18.70 26.40 9.81
C ILE A 667 -18.59 26.74 11.30
N LEU A 668 -17.72 26.03 12.02
CA LEU A 668 -17.48 26.27 13.43
C LEU A 668 -16.44 27.40 13.61
N ASN A 669 -16.78 28.37 14.44
CA ASN A 669 -15.95 29.50 14.85
C ASN A 669 -15.78 29.47 16.36
N VAL A 670 -14.56 29.20 16.83
CA VAL A 670 -14.25 28.99 18.25
C VAL A 670 -13.02 29.77 18.70
N SER A 671 -13.02 30.11 19.98
CA SER A 671 -11.90 30.72 20.71
C SER A 671 -11.50 29.83 21.88
N PHE A 672 -10.20 29.81 22.18
CA PHE A 672 -9.61 28.99 23.23
C PHE A 672 -8.99 29.88 24.29
N THR A 673 -9.46 29.73 25.53
CA THR A 673 -8.93 30.47 26.68
C THR A 673 -8.51 29.52 27.80
N THR A 674 -7.67 29.98 28.71
CA THR A 674 -7.11 29.15 29.78
C THR A 674 -7.35 29.79 31.14
N SER A 675 -7.78 29.00 32.13
CA SER A 675 -8.00 29.48 33.50
C SER A 675 -6.71 29.74 34.31
N LYS A 676 -5.56 29.27 33.80
CA LYS A 676 -4.25 29.41 34.46
C LYS A 676 -3.18 29.79 33.43
N SER A 677 -2.28 30.70 33.82
CA SER A 677 -1.21 31.22 32.95
C SER A 677 -0.11 30.21 32.62
N TRP A 678 0.01 29.13 33.39
CA TRP A 678 0.94 28.04 33.11
C TRP A 678 0.44 27.07 32.03
N ILE A 679 -0.82 27.22 31.58
CA ILE A 679 -1.40 26.52 30.44
C ILE A 679 -1.37 27.50 29.26
N LYS A 680 -0.81 27.07 28.12
CA LYS A 680 -0.78 27.82 26.87
C LYS A 680 -1.47 27.00 25.79
N VAL A 681 -2.26 27.64 24.94
CA VAL A 681 -2.97 27.01 23.82
C VAL A 681 -2.62 27.71 22.51
N GLU A 682 -2.50 26.93 21.44
CA GLU A 682 -2.25 27.41 20.07
C GLU A 682 -3.00 26.51 19.08
N PRO A 683 -3.80 27.06 18.14
CA PRO A 683 -4.12 28.49 17.98
C PRO A 683 -5.07 29.01 19.09
N GLN A 684 -5.25 30.33 19.18
CA GLN A 684 -6.21 30.95 20.11
C GLN A 684 -7.62 31.06 19.54
N GLU A 685 -7.75 31.03 18.22
CA GLU A 685 -9.01 31.06 17.50
C GLU A 685 -8.93 30.08 16.33
N PHE A 686 -10.09 29.57 15.92
CA PHE A 686 -10.19 28.64 14.81
C PHE A 686 -11.52 28.82 14.07
N GLU A 687 -11.44 28.81 12.75
CA GLU A 687 -12.58 28.78 11.81
C GLU A 687 -12.43 27.55 10.91
N GLY A 688 -13.42 26.66 10.93
CA GLY A 688 -13.40 25.43 10.13
C GLY A 688 -14.32 24.35 10.69
N ASN A 689 -14.19 23.11 10.20
CA ASN A 689 -15.06 21.99 10.62
C ASN A 689 -14.36 20.90 11.44
N ALA A 690 -13.04 20.92 11.54
CA ALA A 690 -12.27 20.08 12.45
C ALA A 690 -10.90 20.70 12.66
N GLY A 691 -10.26 20.44 13.80
CA GLY A 691 -8.90 20.94 14.05
C GLY A 691 -8.36 20.45 15.38
N PHE A 692 -7.18 20.97 15.74
CA PHE A 692 -6.56 20.68 17.02
C PHE A 692 -6.10 21.95 17.74
N ILE A 693 -5.96 21.84 19.06
CA ILE A 693 -5.23 22.80 19.88
C ILE A 693 -4.00 22.13 20.47
N LYS A 694 -2.86 22.79 20.32
CA LYS A 694 -1.62 22.44 21.02
C LYS A 694 -1.65 23.05 22.41
N VAL A 695 -1.78 22.19 23.42
CA VAL A 695 -1.79 22.57 24.83
C VAL A 695 -0.39 22.40 25.39
N THR A 696 0.22 23.47 25.88
CA THR A 696 1.54 23.44 26.51
C THR A 696 1.42 23.78 27.99
N VAL A 697 1.93 22.90 28.84
CA VAL A 697 2.10 23.12 30.28
C VAL A 697 3.52 23.60 30.53
N ASP A 698 3.64 24.72 31.23
CA ASP A 698 4.89 25.37 31.61
C ASP A 698 5.02 25.36 33.14
N THR A 699 5.87 24.49 33.69
CA THR A 699 5.96 24.29 35.14
C THR A 699 6.83 25.31 35.87
N GLU A 700 7.32 26.33 35.16
CA GLU A 700 8.13 27.40 35.73
C GLU A 700 7.33 28.17 36.80
N GLY A 701 7.87 28.21 38.03
CA GLY A 701 7.26 28.90 39.16
C GLY A 701 6.06 28.18 39.80
N LEU A 702 5.75 26.95 39.40
CA LEU A 702 4.71 26.15 40.05
C LEU A 702 5.21 25.50 41.34
N SER A 703 4.34 25.46 42.35
CA SER A 703 4.61 24.71 43.58
C SER A 703 4.63 23.20 43.31
N GLY A 704 5.53 22.49 43.98
CA GLY A 704 5.60 21.03 43.91
C GLY A 704 4.29 20.34 44.31
N GLY A 705 4.01 19.21 43.66
CA GLY A 705 2.76 18.46 43.80
C GLY A 705 1.77 18.68 42.64
N MET A 706 0.52 18.26 42.84
CA MET A 706 -0.52 18.28 41.82
C MET A 706 -1.06 19.71 41.58
N ASN A 707 -1.02 20.16 40.33
CA ASN A 707 -1.54 21.43 39.85
C ASN A 707 -2.68 21.17 38.85
N ARG A 708 -3.76 21.95 38.92
CA ARG A 708 -4.94 21.81 38.07
C ARG A 708 -5.38 23.14 37.46
N GLY A 709 -5.87 23.09 36.24
CA GLY A 709 -6.45 24.22 35.50
C GLY A 709 -7.44 23.70 34.46
N LYS A 710 -7.88 24.61 33.59
CA LYS A 710 -8.91 24.35 32.58
C LYS A 710 -8.61 25.11 31.31
N ILE A 711 -8.99 24.52 30.18
CA ILE A 711 -9.15 25.21 28.90
C ILE A 711 -10.66 25.40 28.69
N ILE A 712 -11.06 26.58 28.26
CA ILE A 712 -12.44 26.92 27.94
C ILE A 712 -12.50 27.16 26.43
N VAL A 713 -13.36 26.40 25.76
CA VAL A 713 -13.61 26.49 24.32
C VAL A 713 -14.99 27.13 24.14
N SER A 714 -15.04 28.33 23.58
CA SER A 714 -16.28 29.10 23.40
C SER A 714 -16.43 29.54 21.95
N GLY A 715 -17.62 29.38 21.38
CA GLY A 715 -17.89 29.75 19.99
C GLY A 715 -19.34 29.63 19.57
N ASN A 716 -19.58 29.70 18.25
CA ASN A 716 -20.92 29.58 17.67
C ASN A 716 -21.52 28.17 17.81
N GLY A 717 -20.70 27.16 18.14
CA GLY A 717 -21.15 25.79 18.42
C GLY A 717 -21.32 25.44 19.91
N GLY A 718 -21.40 26.46 20.77
CA GLY A 718 -21.56 26.31 22.22
C GLY A 718 -20.27 26.50 23.02
N GLU A 719 -20.32 26.16 24.31
CA GLU A 719 -19.18 26.24 25.23
C GLU A 719 -18.84 24.85 25.79
N ARG A 720 -17.55 24.55 25.92
CA ARG A 720 -17.01 23.30 26.50
C ARG A 720 -15.77 23.60 27.35
N GLU A 721 -15.49 22.73 28.31
CA GLU A 721 -14.31 22.82 29.17
C GLU A 721 -13.47 21.54 29.09
N ILE A 722 -12.15 21.69 29.21
CA ILE A 722 -11.20 20.58 29.31
C ILE A 722 -10.40 20.76 30.60
N ASP A 723 -10.43 19.75 31.46
CA ASP A 723 -9.62 19.75 32.68
C ASP A 723 -8.14 19.47 32.36
N VAL A 724 -7.21 20.23 32.94
CA VAL A 724 -5.76 20.06 32.74
C VAL A 724 -5.09 19.81 34.08
N SER A 725 -4.25 18.79 34.16
CA SER A 725 -3.51 18.44 35.37
C SER A 725 -2.03 18.12 35.12
N VAL A 726 -1.18 18.45 36.09
CA VAL A 726 0.26 18.15 36.08
C VAL A 726 0.78 18.01 37.52
N SER A 727 1.62 17.02 37.76
CA SER A 727 2.36 16.87 39.02
C SER A 727 3.76 17.45 38.89
N VAL A 728 4.10 18.47 39.67
CA VAL A 728 5.41 19.12 39.62
C VAL A 728 6.35 18.49 40.64
N VAL A 729 7.48 17.99 40.16
CA VAL A 729 8.59 17.47 40.97
C VAL A 729 9.61 18.59 41.16
N PRO A 730 9.81 19.10 42.40
CA PRO A 730 10.75 20.18 42.65
C PRO A 730 12.18 19.84 42.23
N LYS A 731 12.91 20.80 41.66
CA LYS A 731 14.34 20.60 41.39
C LYS A 731 15.12 20.55 42.71
N VAL A 732 15.54 19.37 43.12
CA VAL A 732 16.49 19.23 44.24
C VAL A 732 17.87 19.64 43.73
N LYS A 733 18.36 20.82 44.11
CA LYS A 733 19.77 21.20 43.87
C LYS A 733 20.67 20.19 44.59
N LYS A 734 21.38 19.35 43.83
CA LYS A 734 22.41 18.43 44.35
C LYS A 734 23.71 19.22 44.54
N THR A 735 24.17 19.34 45.78
CA THR A 735 25.51 19.85 46.09
C THR A 735 26.50 18.70 46.12
N VAL A 736 27.56 18.76 45.31
CA VAL A 736 28.67 17.80 45.32
C VAL A 736 29.86 18.45 46.03
N ILE A 737 30.36 17.80 47.08
CA ILE A 737 31.55 18.23 47.82
C ILE A 737 32.63 17.18 47.63
N GLU A 738 33.77 17.56 47.07
CA GLU A 738 34.91 16.68 46.82
C GLU A 738 36.07 17.04 47.74
N LEU A 739 36.58 16.02 48.44
CA LEU A 739 37.63 16.13 49.45
C LEU A 739 38.69 15.06 49.18
N PHE A 740 39.97 15.43 49.25
CA PHE A 740 41.07 14.50 48.99
C PHE A 740 41.92 14.32 50.26
N ILE A 741 42.25 13.07 50.59
CA ILE A 741 43.08 12.74 51.77
C ILE A 741 44.44 13.43 51.65
N GLY A 742 44.86 14.14 52.70
CA GLY A 742 46.12 14.87 52.74
C GLY A 742 46.14 16.20 51.98
N SER A 743 45.07 16.56 51.25
CA SER A 743 44.98 17.81 50.50
C SER A 743 44.18 18.87 51.26
N THR A 744 44.62 20.12 51.20
CA THR A 744 43.82 21.28 51.61
C THR A 744 42.99 21.87 50.46
N THR A 745 43.07 21.32 49.25
CA THR A 745 42.22 21.69 48.12
C THR A 745 40.95 20.86 48.13
N ALA A 746 39.80 21.53 48.04
CA ALA A 746 38.47 20.91 47.96
C ALA A 746 37.65 21.55 46.83
N TYR A 747 36.57 20.87 46.43
CA TYR A 747 35.63 21.42 45.45
C TYR A 747 34.20 21.41 46.00
N ILE A 748 33.46 22.47 45.73
CA ILE A 748 32.00 22.49 45.86
C ILE A 748 31.44 22.78 44.48
N ASN A 749 30.72 21.81 43.89
CA ASN A 749 30.20 21.90 42.52
C ASN A 749 31.26 22.30 41.47
N GLY A 750 32.51 21.84 41.64
CA GLY A 750 33.62 22.14 40.74
C GLY A 750 34.35 23.47 41.01
N GLU A 751 33.85 24.33 41.91
CA GLU A 751 34.59 25.52 42.36
C GLU A 751 35.61 25.16 43.44
N VAL A 752 36.82 25.73 43.35
CA VAL A 752 37.95 25.42 44.23
C VAL A 752 37.84 26.18 45.55
N TYR A 753 38.03 25.46 46.66
CA TYR A 753 38.13 26.01 48.01
C TYR A 753 39.40 25.52 48.71
N THR A 754 39.91 26.35 49.63
CA THR A 754 41.03 25.99 50.52
C THR A 754 40.50 25.64 51.91
N LEU A 755 40.88 24.47 52.41
CA LEU A 755 40.49 23.95 53.72
C LEU A 755 41.47 24.39 54.81
N ASP A 756 40.96 24.70 56.00
CA ASP A 756 41.77 24.98 57.20
C ASP A 756 42.53 23.73 57.72
N ALA A 757 42.05 22.54 57.38
CA ALA A 757 42.65 21.26 57.72
C ALA A 757 42.40 20.24 56.61
N SER A 758 43.40 19.44 56.25
CA SER A 758 43.23 18.37 55.27
C SER A 758 42.49 17.16 55.86
N PRO A 759 41.62 16.48 55.10
CA PRO A 759 41.06 15.20 55.50
C PRO A 759 42.18 14.17 55.73
N TYR A 760 42.03 13.32 56.74
CA TYR A 760 43.04 12.30 57.06
C TYR A 760 42.42 11.01 57.61
N ILE A 761 43.17 9.91 57.56
CA ILE A 761 42.73 8.62 58.10
C ILE A 761 43.30 8.44 59.51
N LYS A 762 42.42 8.31 60.50
CA LYS A 762 42.76 8.02 61.89
C LYS A 762 42.71 6.50 62.15
N PRO A 763 43.79 5.88 62.67
CA PRO A 763 43.75 4.46 63.05
C PRO A 763 42.60 4.16 64.02
N PRO A 764 41.89 3.02 63.89
CA PRO A 764 42.17 1.90 62.98
C PRO A 764 41.53 2.00 61.58
N GLY A 765 41.13 3.18 61.09
CA GLY A 765 40.60 3.35 59.72
C GLY A 765 39.43 4.33 59.57
N ARG A 766 39.28 5.31 60.46
CA ARG A 766 38.22 6.33 60.35
C ARG A 766 38.73 7.53 59.57
N THR A 767 38.07 7.88 58.48
CA THR A 767 38.34 9.14 57.77
C THR A 767 37.79 10.31 58.56
N MET A 768 38.67 11.21 58.97
CA MET A 768 38.35 12.48 59.60
C MET A 768 38.26 13.54 58.50
N VAL A 769 37.14 14.27 58.47
CA VAL A 769 36.86 15.30 57.47
C VAL A 769 36.62 16.66 58.13
N PRO A 770 36.88 17.79 57.44
CA PRO A 770 36.65 19.12 58.00
C PRO A 770 35.15 19.41 58.12
N LEU A 771 34.61 19.17 59.32
CA LEU A 771 33.17 19.25 59.58
C LEU A 771 32.58 20.63 59.24
N ARG A 772 33.30 21.71 59.55
CA ARG A 772 32.85 23.08 59.29
C ARG A 772 32.62 23.30 57.80
N PHE A 773 33.61 22.97 56.97
CA PHE A 773 33.55 23.13 55.53
C PHE A 773 32.38 22.35 54.90
N ILE A 774 32.19 21.10 55.32
CA ILE A 774 31.06 20.28 54.82
C ILE A 774 29.73 20.90 55.26
N SER A 775 29.64 21.34 56.51
CA SER A 775 28.40 21.91 57.06
C SER A 775 28.02 23.20 56.34
N GLU A 776 28.97 24.13 56.18
CA GLU A 776 28.77 25.40 55.47
C GLU A 776 28.51 25.16 53.97
N GLY A 777 29.21 24.21 53.35
CA GLY A 777 28.99 23.82 51.95
C GLY A 777 27.61 23.21 51.68
N LEU A 778 26.99 22.60 52.70
CA LEU A 778 25.59 22.13 52.64
C LEU A 778 24.58 23.23 52.99
N GLY A 779 25.02 24.45 53.34
CA GLY A 779 24.17 25.59 53.69
C GLY A 779 23.83 25.70 55.18
N ALA A 780 24.58 25.06 56.07
CA ALA A 780 24.43 25.21 57.52
C ALA A 780 25.29 26.38 58.05
N THR A 781 24.85 26.99 59.16
CA THR A 781 25.65 27.97 59.89
C THR A 781 26.37 27.28 61.04
N VAL A 782 27.69 27.46 61.15
CA VAL A 782 28.51 26.89 62.22
C VAL A 782 28.95 27.98 63.19
N ASP A 783 28.72 27.76 64.48
CA ASP A 783 29.12 28.65 65.58
C ASP A 783 29.85 27.87 66.69
N TYR A 784 30.57 28.54 67.57
CA TYR A 784 31.37 27.95 68.63
C TYR A 784 31.43 28.84 69.89
N TRP A 785 31.59 28.19 71.04
CA TRP A 785 31.71 28.85 72.35
C TRP A 785 32.88 28.28 73.17
N PRO A 786 33.69 29.12 73.85
CA PRO A 786 33.76 30.58 73.74
C PRO A 786 34.33 31.01 72.38
N LYS A 787 34.02 32.23 71.94
CA LYS A 787 34.51 32.80 70.66
C LYS A 787 36.03 33.01 70.62
N THR A 788 36.68 33.06 71.79
CA THR A 788 38.13 33.24 71.93
C THR A 788 38.69 32.23 72.93
N GLY A 789 39.89 31.72 72.67
CA GLY A 789 40.53 30.68 73.48
C GLY A 789 40.15 29.26 73.03
N LYS A 790 40.21 28.29 73.95
CA LYS A 790 39.88 26.89 73.64
C LYS A 790 38.36 26.71 73.49
N VAL A 791 37.91 26.36 72.28
CA VAL A 791 36.52 26.01 71.98
C VAL A 791 36.09 24.84 72.87
N LYS A 792 34.91 24.99 73.50
CA LYS A 792 34.29 23.98 74.36
C LYS A 792 33.08 23.30 73.70
N GLU A 793 32.31 24.05 72.93
CA GLU A 793 31.11 23.56 72.24
C GLU A 793 31.05 24.10 70.81
N VAL A 794 30.56 23.29 69.87
CA VAL A 794 30.26 23.68 68.49
C VAL A 794 28.77 23.57 68.24
N TYR A 795 28.15 24.60 67.65
CA TYR A 795 26.75 24.63 67.27
C TYR A 795 26.61 24.62 65.75
N ILE A 796 25.81 23.70 65.21
CA ILE A 796 25.48 23.65 63.78
C ILE A 796 23.99 23.89 63.62
N TYR A 797 23.63 24.92 62.86
CA TYR A 797 22.25 25.27 62.53
C TYR A 797 21.96 24.92 61.07
N PHE A 798 21.02 24.00 60.84
CA PHE A 798 20.61 23.61 59.50
C PHE A 798 19.10 23.40 59.43
N LYS A 799 18.42 24.14 58.54
CA LYS A 799 16.97 24.06 58.31
C LYS A 799 16.15 24.04 59.62
N GLY A 800 16.46 24.95 60.54
CA GLY A 800 15.77 25.08 61.84
C GLY A 800 16.16 24.05 62.91
N LYS A 801 17.07 23.10 62.62
CA LYS A 801 17.60 22.15 63.61
C LYS A 801 18.95 22.62 64.13
N LYS A 802 19.19 22.41 65.44
CA LYS A 802 20.46 22.69 66.11
C LYS A 802 21.13 21.38 66.54
N ILE A 803 22.40 21.20 66.20
CA ILE A 803 23.27 20.15 66.72
C ILE A 803 24.33 20.80 67.60
N THR A 804 24.59 20.23 68.78
CA THR A 804 25.66 20.63 69.70
C THR A 804 26.68 19.49 69.76
N LEU A 805 27.96 19.81 69.57
CA LEU A 805 29.10 18.87 69.61
C LEU A 805 30.10 19.25 70.69
#